data_AF-A0A2S9Y4B7-F1
#
_entry.id   AF-A0A2S9Y4B7-F1
#
_cell.length_a   1.000
_cell.length_b   1.000
_cell.length_c   1.000
_cell.angle_alpha   90.00
_cell.angle_beta   90.00
_cell.angle_gamma   90.00
#
_symmetry.space_group_name_H-M   'P 1'
#
loop_
_entity.id
_entity.type
_entity.pdbx_description
1 polymer ?
#
loop_
_entity_poly.entity_id
_entity_poly.type
_entity_poly.pdbx_seq_one_letter_code
_entity_poly.pdbx_strand_id
1 'polypeptide(L)'
;MPRSLSLCLFGLLIAGCNGESGSRSADQGRASAAAPVSGPPTFAADVAPIIYANCAVCHHDGGAGPFTLRSYDDVSDHAEQIVEVTQSGFMPPWLPREGYGNFEGERHLSAAHKQLLADWVAGGRLPGDLSTAPSFPSFASGWQLGPPDLELQAEAAYELPAEGRDIYRNFVISVPPGPTRFVKTVELAPGSPKVVHHAVMRVDVEGEARRLDAADPEPGFDGMVFAGATMPGGHFIGWTPGRTADPGDDDRSWPLTGGTDIVVQVHLRPTGKPERIQPKLGLHFAAHPPPKPALAMVLSSTAIDIAPGDSDFRVVDTFELPVDVRVLSVYPHAHYVGKQLEGFATLPDGSRQWLVKIDDWDFNWQDQYRYEHPIALPKGSVITMDHRYDNSAQNPRNPFSPPQRVVFGANSTDEMAELILEVEPVNPAEIGVLDEASRLAWLSVQIETIERALAEQPNDPELLANLAGMLSHGGRHAEARDRYQASLAQRDDASTRVELAIVLTALDQLPAAELELDAALGLEPEHARAHLVRGNHRRLAEQYTAALASYERAIAADPELVEAHNNLGVTHEKLDQPARAATAFARAAQLSPGRSLFWENLGRAHEAAQQYDEALAAYRTALDCNINSFKAMRGLAWILATHADPSKRDPTQALALAEAAGRATGFRSPEVLEALAAGLAASGRFEPATEAIGRAIELAQLAKRPDLEARYRAHAALFGRRQAIVLGAPD
;
A
#
# COMPACT_ATOMS: atom_id res chain seq x y z
N MET A 1 -22.98 -10.06 -24.10
CA MET A 1 -22.86 -9.72 -22.67
C MET A 1 -21.55 -8.97 -22.52
N PRO A 2 -21.53 -7.64 -22.46
CA PRO A 2 -20.27 -6.91 -22.38
C PRO A 2 -19.81 -6.85 -20.93
N ARG A 3 -18.53 -7.20 -20.72
CA ARG A 3 -17.80 -7.11 -19.45
C ARG A 3 -17.27 -5.68 -19.34
N SER A 4 -17.70 -4.94 -18.33
CA SER A 4 -17.16 -3.63 -17.98
C SER A 4 -15.81 -3.79 -17.26
N LEU A 5 -14.74 -3.16 -17.77
CA LEU A 5 -13.49 -3.00 -17.03
C LEU A 5 -13.62 -1.79 -16.08
N SER A 6 -13.81 -2.02 -14.78
CA SER A 6 -13.67 -0.99 -13.76
C SER A 6 -12.20 -0.84 -13.33
N LEU A 7 -11.52 0.21 -13.80
CA LEU A 7 -10.26 0.68 -13.22
C LEU A 7 -10.58 1.67 -12.08
N CYS A 8 -10.40 1.26 -10.82
CA CYS A 8 -10.50 2.14 -9.66
C CYS A 8 -9.13 2.75 -9.31
N LEU A 9 -9.10 4.08 -9.21
CA LEU A 9 -7.97 4.93 -8.87
C LEU A 9 -7.77 5.06 -7.36
N PHE A 10 -6.52 5.20 -6.92
CA PHE A 10 -6.18 5.70 -5.58
C PHE A 10 -4.99 6.68 -5.62
N GLY A 11 -5.04 7.69 -4.76
CA GLY A 11 -4.01 8.71 -4.62
C GLY A 11 -3.67 9.09 -3.17
N LEU A 12 -2.39 9.45 -2.99
CA LEU A 12 -1.84 10.62 -2.29
C LEU A 12 -1.63 10.65 -0.74
N LEU A 13 -0.38 10.97 -0.34
CA LEU A 13 0.04 11.95 0.72
C LEU A 13 0.46 11.55 2.19
N ILE A 14 1.74 11.17 2.47
CA ILE A 14 2.96 12.02 2.81
C ILE A 14 3.28 12.62 4.24
N ALA A 15 4.53 12.39 4.71
CA ALA A 15 5.47 13.20 5.57
C ALA A 15 5.42 13.25 7.12
N GLY A 16 6.47 13.47 7.97
CA GLY A 16 7.95 13.59 7.89
C GLY A 16 8.68 14.50 8.93
N CYS A 17 9.92 14.09 9.36
CA CYS A 17 11.13 14.83 9.86
C CYS A 17 11.30 15.11 11.38
N ASN A 18 12.49 15.18 12.03
CA ASN A 18 13.94 15.15 11.69
C ASN A 18 14.79 15.04 13.00
N GLY A 19 16.09 14.64 12.91
CA GLY A 19 17.14 15.17 13.82
C GLY A 19 18.35 14.31 14.23
N GLU A 20 19.43 14.38 13.42
CA GLU A 20 20.91 14.45 13.73
C GLU A 20 21.54 13.51 14.80
N SER A 21 22.33 12.49 14.45
CA SER A 21 23.72 12.42 13.91
C SER A 21 24.86 12.60 14.94
N GLY A 22 25.60 11.52 15.20
CA GLY A 22 26.89 11.51 15.89
C GLY A 22 27.73 10.30 15.44
N SER A 23 28.81 10.55 14.71
CA SER A 23 29.67 9.53 14.10
C SER A 23 30.69 8.95 15.08
N ARG A 24 30.83 7.62 15.10
CA ARG A 24 32.05 6.93 15.57
C ARG A 24 32.33 5.72 14.68
N SER A 25 33.56 5.68 14.17
CA SER A 25 34.13 4.61 13.34
C SER A 25 34.17 3.29 14.10
N ALA A 26 33.64 2.22 13.50
CA ALA A 26 33.80 0.86 13.98
C ALA A 26 34.91 0.13 13.21
N ASP A 27 35.75 -0.53 13.99
CA ASP A 27 36.92 -1.33 13.65
C ASP A 27 36.48 -2.63 12.96
N GLN A 28 37.06 -2.94 11.79
CA GLN A 28 36.75 -4.14 11.02
C GLN A 28 37.46 -5.37 11.62
N GLY A 29 36.70 -6.22 12.29
CA GLY A 29 37.12 -7.58 12.64
C GLY A 29 37.20 -8.46 11.39
N ARG A 30 38.40 -8.64 10.84
CA ARG A 30 38.70 -9.63 9.79
C ARG A 30 38.39 -11.04 10.31
N ALA A 31 37.48 -11.74 9.63
CA ALA A 31 37.34 -13.18 9.72
C ALA A 31 38.64 -13.87 9.25
N SER A 32 39.22 -14.68 10.13
CA SER A 32 40.39 -15.50 9.87
C SER A 32 40.04 -16.61 8.88
N ALA A 33 40.73 -16.67 7.75
CA ALA A 33 40.68 -17.81 6.83
C ALA A 33 41.13 -19.10 7.55
N ALA A 34 40.28 -20.12 7.55
CA ALA A 34 40.62 -21.44 8.08
C ALA A 34 41.60 -22.17 7.13
N ALA A 35 42.57 -22.87 7.71
CA ALA A 35 43.59 -23.65 6.99
C ALA A 35 42.98 -24.89 6.30
N PRO A 36 43.58 -25.39 5.19
CA PRO A 36 43.04 -26.52 4.45
C PRO A 36 43.14 -27.81 5.27
N VAL A 37 42.00 -28.50 5.43
CA VAL A 37 41.92 -29.80 6.10
C VAL A 37 42.48 -30.86 5.15
N SER A 38 43.46 -31.64 5.61
CA SER A 38 44.09 -32.72 4.85
C SER A 38 43.25 -34.01 4.94
N GLY A 39 42.54 -34.34 3.88
CA GLY A 39 41.79 -35.60 3.72
C GLY A 39 40.71 -35.47 2.63
N PRO A 40 40.14 -36.57 2.11
CA PRO A 40 38.97 -36.46 1.24
C PRO A 40 37.78 -35.85 2.03
N PRO A 41 36.94 -35.02 1.39
CA PRO A 41 35.83 -34.37 2.08
C PRO A 41 34.86 -35.40 2.66
N THR A 42 34.24 -35.06 3.79
CA THR A 42 33.30 -35.91 4.53
C THR A 42 31.98 -35.19 4.78
N PHE A 43 30.93 -35.96 5.03
CA PHE A 43 29.64 -35.39 5.35
C PHE A 43 29.68 -34.56 6.63
N ALA A 44 30.19 -35.14 7.72
CA ALA A 44 30.15 -34.51 9.04
C ALA A 44 30.91 -33.18 9.10
N ALA A 45 32.11 -33.12 8.51
CA ALA A 45 32.96 -31.93 8.61
C ALA A 45 32.68 -30.90 7.51
N ASP A 46 32.34 -31.35 6.30
CA ASP A 46 32.41 -30.49 5.11
C ASP A 46 31.05 -30.27 4.44
N VAL A 47 30.23 -31.31 4.28
CA VAL A 47 28.95 -31.21 3.55
C VAL A 47 27.79 -30.76 4.43
N ALA A 48 27.66 -31.32 5.63
CA ALA A 48 26.56 -30.99 6.55
C ALA A 48 26.49 -29.48 6.86
N PRO A 49 27.60 -28.76 7.13
CA PRO A 49 27.54 -27.30 7.29
C PRO A 49 26.97 -26.56 6.08
N ILE A 50 27.33 -26.99 4.87
CA ILE A 50 26.85 -26.37 3.62
C ILE A 50 25.35 -26.62 3.45
N ILE A 51 24.91 -27.89 3.55
CA ILE A 51 23.50 -28.28 3.38
C ILE A 51 22.62 -27.63 4.45
N TYR A 52 23.08 -27.60 5.70
CA TYR A 52 22.27 -27.08 6.81
C TYR A 52 22.15 -25.56 6.76
N ALA A 53 23.17 -24.85 6.28
CA ALA A 53 23.12 -23.40 6.12
C ALA A 53 22.27 -22.97 4.91
N ASN A 54 22.24 -23.75 3.82
CA ASN A 54 21.71 -23.28 2.53
C ASN A 54 20.46 -24.02 2.03
N CYS A 55 20.21 -25.24 2.52
CA CYS A 55 19.14 -26.10 2.00
C CYS A 55 18.10 -26.46 3.07
N ALA A 56 18.50 -26.51 4.34
CA ALA A 56 17.64 -26.99 5.43
C ALA A 56 16.36 -26.18 5.60
N VAL A 57 16.35 -24.88 5.27
CA VAL A 57 15.16 -24.00 5.40
C VAL A 57 13.97 -24.48 4.57
N CYS A 58 14.23 -25.16 3.45
CA CYS A 58 13.18 -25.77 2.63
C CYS A 58 13.11 -27.28 2.83
N HIS A 59 14.25 -27.94 3.05
CA HIS A 59 14.38 -29.40 3.09
C HIS A 59 14.34 -29.95 4.53
N HIS A 60 13.25 -29.67 5.23
CA HIS A 60 12.93 -30.21 6.56
C HIS A 60 11.49 -30.76 6.60
N ASP A 61 11.12 -31.42 7.70
CA ASP A 61 9.75 -31.92 7.89
C ASP A 61 8.74 -30.76 7.82
N GLY A 62 7.78 -30.84 6.89
CA GLY A 62 6.78 -29.79 6.68
C GLY A 62 7.27 -28.58 5.89
N GLY A 63 8.54 -28.55 5.48
CA GLY A 63 9.10 -27.54 4.59
C GLY A 63 8.57 -27.65 3.16
N ALA A 64 8.93 -26.67 2.32
CA ALA A 64 8.52 -26.60 0.92
C ALA A 64 9.26 -27.58 0.00
N GLY A 65 10.40 -28.12 0.45
CA GLY A 65 11.17 -29.11 -0.30
C GLY A 65 10.40 -30.42 -0.47
N PRO A 66 10.54 -31.12 -1.60
CA PRO A 66 9.84 -32.39 -1.84
C PRO A 66 10.34 -33.56 -0.97
N PHE A 67 11.53 -33.42 -0.37
CA PHE A 67 12.18 -34.39 0.52
C PHE A 67 13.04 -33.66 1.58
N THR A 68 13.42 -34.39 2.63
CA THR A 68 14.26 -33.86 3.73
C THR A 68 15.74 -34.01 3.44
N LEU A 69 16.57 -33.15 4.05
CA LEU A 69 18.04 -33.22 4.00
C LEU A 69 18.62 -33.17 5.43
N ARG A 70 18.07 -33.98 6.35
CA ARG A 70 18.33 -33.90 7.80
C ARG A 70 19.48 -34.77 8.27
N SER A 71 19.79 -35.81 7.52
CA SER A 71 20.72 -36.86 7.93
C SER A 71 21.75 -37.11 6.83
N TYR A 72 22.80 -37.86 7.17
CA TYR A 72 23.74 -38.36 6.18
C TYR A 72 23.03 -39.17 5.09
N ASP A 73 22.12 -40.06 5.48
CA ASP A 73 21.42 -40.94 4.55
C ASP A 73 20.56 -40.12 3.59
N ASP A 74 19.79 -39.14 4.10
CA ASP A 74 19.00 -38.20 3.29
C ASP A 74 19.87 -37.53 2.20
N VAL A 75 21.00 -36.96 2.61
CA VAL A 75 21.89 -36.22 1.70
C VAL A 75 22.62 -37.16 0.74
N SER A 76 23.00 -38.36 1.19
CA SER A 76 23.69 -39.36 0.38
C SER A 76 22.78 -39.96 -0.70
N ASP A 77 21.50 -40.19 -0.38
CA ASP A 77 20.49 -40.72 -1.30
C ASP A 77 20.18 -39.74 -2.44
N HIS A 78 20.26 -38.43 -2.16
CA HIS A 78 20.04 -37.36 -3.13
C HIS A 78 21.33 -36.73 -3.70
N ALA A 79 22.49 -37.30 -3.39
CA ALA A 79 23.79 -36.65 -3.61
C ALA A 79 24.06 -36.25 -5.07
N GLU A 80 23.73 -37.11 -6.03
CA GLU A 80 23.91 -36.81 -7.47
C GLU A 80 23.02 -35.65 -7.92
N GLN A 81 21.76 -35.68 -7.50
CA GLN A 81 20.81 -34.60 -7.78
C GLN A 81 21.28 -33.29 -7.15
N ILE A 82 21.75 -33.31 -5.90
CA ILE A 82 22.29 -32.14 -5.21
C ILE A 82 23.45 -31.53 -6.01
N VAL A 83 24.40 -32.35 -6.47
CA VAL A 83 25.51 -31.85 -7.30
C VAL A 83 24.98 -31.23 -8.59
N GLU A 84 24.06 -31.89 -9.29
CA GLU A 84 23.46 -31.38 -10.53
C GLU A 84 22.81 -30.00 -10.34
N VAL A 85 21.91 -29.86 -9.37
CA VAL A 85 21.15 -28.62 -9.16
C VAL A 85 21.99 -27.49 -8.57
N THR A 86 23.03 -27.81 -7.80
CA THR A 86 23.92 -26.78 -7.24
C THR A 86 24.96 -26.30 -8.26
N GLN A 87 25.43 -27.19 -9.13
CA GLN A 87 26.36 -26.84 -10.20
C GLN A 87 25.67 -25.99 -11.28
N SER A 88 24.44 -26.32 -11.65
CA SER A 88 23.65 -25.52 -12.60
C SER A 88 23.20 -24.17 -12.02
N GLY A 89 23.21 -24.02 -10.69
CA GLY A 89 22.69 -22.82 -10.01
C GLY A 89 21.17 -22.84 -9.83
N PHE A 90 20.50 -23.95 -10.15
CA PHE A 90 19.08 -24.12 -9.88
C PHE A 90 18.76 -24.10 -8.38
N MET A 91 19.69 -24.57 -7.54
CA MET A 91 19.57 -24.55 -6.08
C MET A 91 20.86 -24.05 -5.40
N PRO A 92 20.75 -23.36 -4.24
CA PRO A 92 19.52 -22.78 -3.72
C PRO A 92 19.02 -21.64 -4.65
N PRO A 93 17.71 -21.40 -4.72
CA PRO A 93 17.15 -20.44 -5.66
C PRO A 93 17.50 -19.01 -5.22
N TRP A 94 18.22 -18.29 -6.08
CA TRP A 94 18.52 -16.87 -5.92
C TRP A 94 18.85 -16.24 -7.27
N LEU A 95 17.97 -15.36 -7.74
CA LEU A 95 18.09 -14.77 -9.08
C LEU A 95 19.09 -13.60 -9.17
N PRO A 96 19.20 -12.69 -8.17
CA PRO A 96 20.12 -11.58 -8.26
C PRO A 96 21.56 -12.04 -8.40
N ARG A 97 22.27 -11.39 -9.32
CA ARG A 97 23.69 -11.63 -9.52
C ARG A 97 24.52 -10.98 -8.40
N GLU A 98 25.45 -11.74 -7.87
CA GLU A 98 26.45 -11.26 -6.92
C GLU A 98 27.18 -10.01 -7.44
N GLY A 99 27.26 -8.98 -6.59
CA GLY A 99 27.93 -7.70 -6.88
C GLY A 99 27.07 -6.64 -7.57
N TYR A 100 25.78 -6.90 -7.80
CA TYR A 100 24.83 -5.96 -8.42
C TYR A 100 23.70 -5.55 -7.45
N GLY A 101 24.05 -5.47 -6.17
CA GLY A 101 23.17 -5.30 -5.02
C GLY A 101 23.73 -6.11 -3.86
N ASN A 102 23.49 -5.68 -2.62
CA ASN A 102 23.80 -6.45 -1.41
C ASN A 102 22.50 -6.62 -0.64
N PHE A 103 22.00 -7.85 -0.58
CA PHE A 103 20.68 -8.13 -0.06
C PHE A 103 20.74 -8.96 1.21
N GLU A 104 19.73 -8.78 2.06
CA GLU A 104 19.54 -9.62 3.23
C GLU A 104 19.15 -11.04 2.79
N GLY A 105 19.72 -12.04 3.45
CA GLY A 105 19.36 -13.44 3.21
C GLY A 105 19.79 -14.00 1.85
N GLU A 106 20.87 -13.47 1.26
CA GLU A 106 21.44 -14.01 0.02
C GLU A 106 21.70 -15.52 0.09
N ARG A 107 21.13 -16.25 -0.88
CA ARG A 107 21.18 -17.72 -0.95
C ARG A 107 22.16 -18.13 -2.05
N HIS A 108 23.45 -18.19 -1.74
CA HIS A 108 24.48 -18.54 -2.70
C HIS A 108 25.42 -19.64 -2.22
N LEU A 109 25.78 -20.55 -3.13
CA LEU A 109 26.90 -21.47 -2.94
C LEU A 109 28.12 -20.94 -3.68
N SER A 110 29.21 -20.69 -2.94
CA SER A 110 30.49 -20.34 -3.53
C SER A 110 30.99 -21.44 -4.47
N ALA A 111 31.85 -21.10 -5.42
CA ALA A 111 32.48 -22.09 -6.31
C ALA A 111 33.20 -23.19 -5.51
N ALA A 112 33.79 -22.85 -4.36
CA ALA A 112 34.41 -23.80 -3.45
C ALA A 112 33.39 -24.74 -2.80
N HIS A 113 32.24 -24.24 -2.33
CA HIS A 113 31.17 -25.10 -1.81
C HIS A 113 30.65 -26.07 -2.87
N LYS A 114 30.38 -25.58 -4.08
CA LYS A 114 29.90 -26.41 -5.19
C LYS A 114 30.91 -27.51 -5.54
N GLN A 115 32.20 -27.16 -5.60
CA GLN A 115 33.26 -28.13 -5.87
C GLN A 115 33.39 -29.15 -4.73
N LEU A 116 33.29 -28.72 -3.48
CA LEU A 116 33.37 -29.59 -2.32
C LEU A 116 32.25 -30.65 -2.33
N LEU A 117 31.02 -30.25 -2.68
CA LEU A 117 29.91 -31.18 -2.86
C LEU A 117 30.22 -32.21 -3.95
N ALA A 118 30.73 -31.77 -5.11
CA ALA A 118 31.11 -32.65 -6.21
C ALA A 118 32.24 -33.62 -5.82
N ASP A 119 33.27 -33.13 -5.13
CA ASP A 119 34.40 -33.92 -4.66
C ASP A 119 33.98 -34.97 -3.62
N TRP A 120 33.03 -34.63 -2.73
CA TRP A 120 32.47 -35.58 -1.77
C TRP A 120 31.70 -36.70 -2.46
N VAL A 121 30.89 -36.39 -3.48
CA VAL A 121 30.17 -37.40 -4.26
C VAL A 121 31.14 -38.28 -5.05
N ALA A 122 32.12 -37.68 -5.74
CA ALA A 122 33.14 -38.40 -6.49
C ALA A 122 34.05 -39.26 -5.58
N GLY A 123 34.29 -38.81 -4.34
CA GLY A 123 35.07 -39.49 -3.30
C GLY A 123 34.34 -40.62 -2.58
N GLY A 124 33.13 -40.99 -3.01
CA GLY A 124 32.38 -42.11 -2.45
C GLY A 124 31.48 -41.74 -1.25
N ARG A 125 31.10 -40.47 -1.12
CA ARG A 125 30.12 -39.97 -0.12
C ARG A 125 30.51 -40.34 1.32
N LEU A 126 31.77 -40.10 1.69
CA LEU A 126 32.29 -40.51 3.00
C LEU A 126 31.49 -39.84 4.15
N PRO A 127 30.99 -40.59 5.15
CA PRO A 127 30.22 -40.00 6.25
C PRO A 127 31.07 -39.15 7.21
N GLY A 128 32.33 -39.52 7.43
CA GLY A 128 33.15 -38.94 8.51
C GLY A 128 32.67 -39.37 9.90
N ASP A 129 33.07 -38.64 10.94
CA ASP A 129 32.56 -38.86 12.30
C ASP A 129 31.22 -38.13 12.49
N LEU A 130 30.12 -38.86 12.30
CA LEU A 130 28.76 -38.33 12.42
C LEU A 130 28.45 -37.76 13.82
N SER A 131 29.19 -38.15 14.86
CA SER A 131 29.03 -37.57 16.20
C SER A 131 29.55 -36.13 16.31
N THR A 132 30.42 -35.72 15.38
CA THR A 132 30.96 -34.35 15.27
C THR A 132 30.22 -33.48 14.26
N ALA A 133 29.27 -34.05 13.52
CA ALA A 133 28.48 -33.30 12.56
C ALA A 133 27.71 -32.16 13.28
N PRO A 134 27.52 -31.00 12.63
CA PRO A 134 26.65 -29.97 13.17
C PRO A 134 25.26 -30.54 13.41
N SER A 135 24.54 -30.01 14.40
CA SER A 135 23.14 -30.38 14.60
C SER A 135 22.29 -29.78 13.49
N PHE A 136 21.30 -30.55 13.00
CA PHE A 136 20.34 -30.03 12.04
C PHE A 136 19.57 -28.84 12.67
N PRO A 137 19.36 -27.72 11.94
CA PRO A 137 18.66 -26.57 12.48
C PRO A 137 17.25 -26.92 12.97
N SER A 138 16.84 -26.35 14.10
CA SER A 138 15.46 -26.47 14.57
C SER A 138 14.59 -25.40 13.92
N PHE A 139 13.47 -25.81 13.33
CA PHE A 139 12.46 -24.91 12.79
C PHE A 139 11.27 -24.82 13.73
N ALA A 140 10.76 -23.61 13.95
CA ALA A 140 9.60 -23.39 14.79
C ALA A 140 8.37 -24.12 14.21
N SER A 141 7.60 -24.82 15.06
CA SER A 141 6.35 -25.49 14.65
C SER A 141 5.15 -24.53 14.57
N GLY A 142 5.40 -23.22 14.59
CA GLY A 142 4.43 -22.14 14.61
C GLY A 142 5.05 -20.84 14.08
N TRP A 143 4.68 -19.70 14.65
CA TRP A 143 5.24 -18.39 14.27
C TRP A 143 6.75 -18.31 14.56
N GLN A 144 7.55 -17.90 13.57
CA GLN A 144 9.01 -17.87 13.66
C GLN A 144 9.50 -16.75 14.59
N LEU A 145 8.77 -15.63 14.66
CA LEU A 145 9.11 -14.49 15.53
C LEU A 145 8.54 -14.64 16.96
N GLY A 146 7.91 -15.78 17.27
CA GLY A 146 7.12 -15.97 18.48
C GLY A 146 5.65 -15.56 18.28
N PRO A 147 4.82 -15.62 19.35
CA PRO A 147 3.39 -15.33 19.24
C PRO A 147 3.14 -13.92 18.69
N PRO A 148 2.30 -13.75 17.64
CA PRO A 148 1.95 -12.44 17.12
C PRO A 148 1.03 -11.68 18.08
N ASP A 149 1.03 -10.36 17.98
CA ASP A 149 0.10 -9.50 18.71
C ASP A 149 -1.35 -9.68 18.21
N LEU A 150 -1.52 -10.06 16.94
CA LEU A 150 -2.80 -10.43 16.36
C LEU A 150 -2.63 -11.56 15.34
N GLU A 151 -3.32 -12.68 15.57
CA GLU A 151 -3.48 -13.75 14.58
C GLU A 151 -4.79 -13.53 13.82
N LEU A 152 -4.72 -13.53 12.49
CA LEU A 152 -5.86 -13.51 11.59
C LEU A 152 -5.85 -14.76 10.70
N GLN A 153 -7.03 -15.16 10.22
CA GLN A 153 -7.18 -16.36 9.39
C GLN A 153 -8.27 -16.15 8.34
N ALA A 154 -8.09 -16.70 7.14
CA ALA A 154 -9.14 -16.75 6.13
C ALA A 154 -10.36 -17.54 6.65
N GLU A 155 -11.57 -17.02 6.44
CA GLU A 155 -12.78 -17.58 7.05
C GLU A 155 -13.02 -19.05 6.67
N ALA A 156 -12.79 -19.38 5.40
CA ALA A 156 -12.93 -20.73 4.87
C ALA A 156 -11.66 -21.21 4.16
N ALA A 157 -11.51 -22.53 4.09
CA ALA A 157 -10.41 -23.17 3.38
C ALA A 157 -10.79 -23.43 1.92
N TYR A 158 -9.86 -23.17 1.01
CA TYR A 158 -9.97 -23.50 -0.40
C TYR A 158 -9.43 -24.92 -0.66
N GLU A 159 -10.11 -25.68 -1.52
CA GLU A 159 -9.68 -27.02 -1.93
C GLU A 159 -9.01 -26.94 -3.31
N LEU A 160 -7.68 -27.00 -3.34
CA LEU A 160 -6.92 -27.02 -4.58
C LEU A 160 -7.06 -28.41 -5.24
N PRO A 161 -7.47 -28.49 -6.52
CA PRO A 161 -7.50 -29.75 -7.26
C PRO A 161 -6.12 -30.41 -7.39
N ALA A 162 -6.11 -31.73 -7.53
CA ALA A 162 -4.87 -32.51 -7.70
C ALA A 162 -4.10 -32.16 -8.98
N GLU A 163 -4.83 -31.85 -10.04
CA GLU A 163 -4.31 -31.60 -11.38
C GLU A 163 -4.96 -30.35 -11.94
N GLY A 164 -4.28 -29.69 -12.87
CA GLY A 164 -4.78 -28.50 -13.54
C GLY A 164 -3.66 -27.53 -13.85
N ARG A 165 -4.06 -26.36 -14.36
CA ARG A 165 -3.19 -25.20 -14.46
C ARG A 165 -2.96 -24.58 -13.07
N ASP A 166 -1.99 -23.69 -12.99
CA ASP A 166 -1.79 -22.85 -11.81
C ASP A 166 -3.03 -22.00 -11.53
N ILE A 167 -3.30 -21.75 -10.25
CA ILE A 167 -4.48 -21.04 -9.77
C ILE A 167 -4.05 -19.82 -8.95
N TYR A 168 -4.65 -18.67 -9.24
CA TYR A 168 -4.54 -17.50 -8.37
C TYR A 168 -5.80 -17.40 -7.53
N ARG A 169 -5.64 -17.30 -6.21
CA ARG A 169 -6.77 -17.15 -5.29
C ARG A 169 -6.52 -16.01 -4.32
N ASN A 170 -7.50 -15.12 -4.18
CA ASN A 170 -7.45 -13.95 -3.31
C ASN A 170 -8.31 -14.20 -2.08
N PHE A 171 -7.68 -14.49 -0.93
CA PHE A 171 -8.38 -14.65 0.34
C PHE A 171 -8.61 -13.28 0.99
N VAL A 172 -9.85 -13.01 1.41
CA VAL A 172 -10.18 -11.78 2.14
C VAL A 172 -10.16 -12.09 3.64
N ILE A 173 -9.27 -11.41 4.37
CA ILE A 173 -9.09 -11.61 5.82
C ILE A 173 -9.46 -10.32 6.54
N SER A 174 -10.62 -10.31 7.19
CA SER A 174 -11.10 -9.12 7.90
C SER A 174 -10.31 -8.83 9.18
N VAL A 175 -9.96 -7.56 9.35
CA VAL A 175 -9.34 -7.05 10.58
C VAL A 175 -10.45 -6.71 11.58
N PRO A 176 -10.40 -7.21 12.83
CA PRO A 176 -11.40 -6.88 13.84
C PRO A 176 -11.58 -5.37 13.99
N PRO A 177 -12.84 -4.87 14.18
CA PRO A 177 -13.08 -3.47 14.44
C PRO A 177 -12.27 -2.97 15.64
N GLY A 178 -11.66 -1.79 15.50
CA GLY A 178 -10.74 -1.25 16.50
C GLY A 178 -9.91 -0.09 15.96
N PRO A 179 -9.06 0.52 16.81
CA PRO A 179 -8.24 1.64 16.40
C PRO A 179 -7.16 1.22 15.38
N THR A 180 -6.60 2.18 14.66
CA THR A 180 -5.41 1.92 13.84
C THR A 180 -4.26 1.51 14.72
N ARG A 181 -3.64 0.39 14.35
CA ARG A 181 -2.36 -0.07 14.89
C ARG A 181 -1.31 -0.01 13.79
N PHE A 182 -0.05 0.05 14.17
CA PHE A 182 1.05 0.19 13.22
C PHE A 182 1.74 -1.16 13.08
N VAL A 183 1.54 -1.83 11.96
CA VAL A 183 2.13 -3.15 11.70
C VAL A 183 3.59 -2.94 11.31
N LYS A 184 4.52 -3.52 12.08
CA LYS A 184 5.95 -3.48 11.73
C LYS A 184 6.36 -4.65 10.83
N THR A 185 5.69 -5.79 10.98
CA THR A 185 5.91 -6.98 10.15
C THR A 185 4.69 -7.89 10.18
N VAL A 186 4.58 -8.72 9.14
CA VAL A 186 3.56 -9.76 9.02
C VAL A 186 4.23 -11.08 8.64
N GLU A 187 3.89 -12.11 9.40
CA GLU A 187 4.22 -13.48 9.06
C GLU A 187 3.03 -14.13 8.34
N LEU A 188 3.29 -14.82 7.22
CA LEU A 188 2.31 -15.64 6.53
C LEU A 188 2.54 -17.11 6.88
N ALA A 189 1.52 -17.75 7.44
CA ALA A 189 1.42 -19.20 7.47
C ALA A 189 0.45 -19.64 6.36
N PRO A 190 0.95 -20.10 5.19
CA PRO A 190 0.11 -20.36 4.01
C PRO A 190 -0.85 -21.56 4.14
N GLY A 191 -0.73 -22.34 5.21
CA GLY A 191 -1.48 -23.59 5.40
C GLY A 191 -0.81 -24.79 4.72
N SER A 192 -0.56 -24.72 3.40
CA SER A 192 0.17 -25.75 2.65
C SER A 192 1.32 -25.12 1.84
N PRO A 193 2.54 -24.96 2.43
CA PRO A 193 3.66 -24.29 1.77
C PRO A 193 4.20 -25.05 0.54
N LYS A 194 3.77 -26.31 0.33
CA LYS A 194 4.17 -27.13 -0.81
C LYS A 194 3.48 -26.73 -2.12
N VAL A 195 2.26 -26.18 -2.03
CA VAL A 195 1.47 -25.77 -3.19
C VAL A 195 1.51 -24.27 -3.43
N VAL A 196 1.80 -23.47 -2.40
CA VAL A 196 1.94 -22.02 -2.55
C VAL A 196 3.29 -21.70 -3.19
N HIS A 197 3.23 -21.15 -4.39
CA HIS A 197 4.40 -20.70 -5.13
C HIS A 197 4.90 -19.34 -4.61
N HIS A 198 3.99 -18.38 -4.41
CA HIS A 198 4.22 -17.14 -3.68
C HIS A 198 2.89 -16.57 -3.19
N ALA A 199 2.96 -15.58 -2.32
CA ALA A 199 1.81 -14.80 -1.90
C ALA A 199 2.13 -13.30 -1.84
N VAL A 200 1.14 -12.47 -2.14
CA VAL A 200 1.21 -11.02 -2.04
C VAL A 200 0.02 -10.53 -1.21
N MET A 201 0.29 -9.58 -0.32
CA MET A 201 -0.71 -9.06 0.63
C MET A 201 -0.93 -7.57 0.39
N ARG A 202 -2.20 -7.15 0.37
CA ARG A 202 -2.65 -5.76 0.22
C ARG A 202 -3.79 -5.45 1.18
N VAL A 203 -4.05 -4.17 1.43
CA VAL A 203 -5.13 -3.73 2.32
C VAL A 203 -6.26 -3.10 1.50
N ASP A 204 -7.47 -3.59 1.69
CA ASP A 204 -8.70 -3.03 1.17
C ASP A 204 -9.41 -2.25 2.29
N VAL A 205 -9.52 -0.94 2.08
CA VAL A 205 -10.18 -0.01 3.02
C VAL A 205 -11.63 0.30 2.63
N GLU A 206 -12.05 -0.10 1.43
CA GLU A 206 -13.37 0.20 0.87
C GLU A 206 -14.32 -1.00 0.90
N GLY A 207 -13.79 -2.21 1.10
CA GLY A 207 -14.56 -3.45 1.24
C GLY A 207 -15.02 -4.04 -0.11
N GLU A 208 -14.39 -3.64 -1.21
CA GLU A 208 -14.69 -4.17 -2.54
C GLU A 208 -14.23 -5.63 -2.69
N ALA A 209 -13.09 -5.99 -2.10
CA ALA A 209 -12.63 -7.37 -2.04
C ALA A 209 -13.66 -8.28 -1.36
N ARG A 210 -14.27 -7.81 -0.28
CA ARG A 210 -15.33 -8.53 0.44
C ARG A 210 -16.59 -8.72 -0.42
N ARG A 211 -16.93 -7.75 -1.28
CA ARG A 211 -18.04 -7.88 -2.24
C ARG A 211 -17.75 -8.92 -3.31
N LEU A 212 -16.51 -8.96 -3.84
CA LEU A 212 -16.10 -9.97 -4.81
C LEU A 212 -16.08 -11.38 -4.20
N ASP A 213 -15.53 -11.53 -3.00
CA ASP A 213 -15.54 -12.79 -2.25
C ASP A 213 -16.98 -13.29 -2.03
N ALA A 214 -17.89 -12.42 -1.57
CA ALA A 214 -19.29 -12.78 -1.38
C ALA A 214 -20.04 -13.16 -2.68
N ALA A 215 -19.53 -12.73 -3.85
CA ALA A 215 -20.09 -13.05 -5.15
C ALA A 215 -19.51 -14.35 -5.76
N ASP A 216 -18.36 -14.81 -5.27
CA ASP A 216 -17.69 -16.02 -5.74
C ASP A 216 -18.24 -17.26 -4.99
N PRO A 217 -18.48 -18.39 -5.69
CA PRO A 217 -19.01 -19.59 -5.05
C PRO A 217 -17.98 -20.34 -4.17
N GLU A 218 -16.69 -20.02 -4.29
CA GLU A 218 -15.60 -20.63 -3.52
C GLU A 218 -15.02 -19.59 -2.53
N PRO A 219 -14.24 -19.98 -1.50
CA PRO A 219 -13.63 -19.02 -0.57
C PRO A 219 -12.65 -18.05 -1.23
N GLY A 220 -12.84 -16.74 -1.11
CA GLY A 220 -12.04 -15.72 -1.79
C GLY A 220 -12.56 -15.39 -3.19
N PHE A 221 -11.70 -14.87 -4.08
CA PHE A 221 -12.04 -14.69 -5.51
C PHE A 221 -10.88 -15.02 -6.44
N ASP A 222 -11.18 -15.42 -7.68
CA ASP A 222 -10.20 -15.84 -8.70
C ASP A 222 -9.42 -14.66 -9.33
N GLY A 223 -8.20 -14.94 -9.80
CA GLY A 223 -7.43 -14.10 -10.70
C GLY A 223 -6.33 -13.25 -10.05
N MET A 224 -5.54 -12.58 -10.89
CA MET A 224 -4.49 -11.64 -10.46
C MET A 224 -5.03 -10.22 -10.20
N VAL A 225 -6.19 -10.14 -9.56
CA VAL A 225 -6.87 -8.88 -9.24
C VAL A 225 -6.83 -8.63 -7.74
N PHE A 226 -6.67 -7.36 -7.34
CA PHE A 226 -6.63 -6.96 -5.92
C PHE A 226 -7.87 -6.17 -5.47
N ALA A 227 -8.89 -6.00 -6.31
CA ALA A 227 -10.17 -5.39 -5.91
C ALA A 227 -10.04 -4.02 -5.23
N GLY A 228 -9.17 -3.14 -5.75
CA GLY A 228 -8.90 -1.83 -5.12
C GLY A 228 -8.00 -1.88 -3.89
N ALA A 229 -7.59 -3.07 -3.41
CA ALA A 229 -6.62 -3.19 -2.33
C ALA A 229 -5.25 -2.64 -2.74
N THR A 230 -4.63 -1.90 -1.82
CA THR A 230 -3.38 -1.17 -2.05
C THR A 230 -2.23 -1.69 -1.19
N MET A 231 -1.01 -1.38 -1.59
CA MET A 231 0.18 -1.61 -0.76
C MET A 231 0.11 -0.69 0.48
N PRO A 232 0.00 -1.23 1.70
CA PRO A 232 -0.24 -0.41 2.87
C PRO A 232 1.01 0.39 3.22
N GLY A 233 0.87 1.70 3.42
CA GLY A 233 1.99 2.59 3.78
C GLY A 233 3.16 2.58 2.79
N GLY A 234 2.93 2.18 1.53
CA GLY A 234 3.98 2.03 0.53
C GLY A 234 4.81 0.75 0.64
N HIS A 235 4.42 -0.20 1.50
CA HIS A 235 5.14 -1.46 1.66
C HIS A 235 4.64 -2.52 0.68
N PHE A 236 5.56 -3.10 -0.08
CA PHE A 236 5.32 -4.35 -0.76
C PHE A 236 5.44 -5.50 0.24
N ILE A 237 4.37 -6.27 0.41
CA ILE A 237 4.30 -7.38 1.35
C ILE A 237 4.18 -8.68 0.57
N GLY A 238 5.32 -9.35 0.39
CA GLY A 238 5.41 -10.64 -0.31
C GLY A 238 5.87 -11.77 0.59
N TRP A 239 5.54 -13.00 0.20
CA TRP A 239 6.03 -14.22 0.82
C TRP A 239 6.38 -15.26 -0.25
N THR A 240 7.52 -15.93 -0.09
CA THR A 240 8.00 -17.02 -0.95
C THR A 240 8.43 -18.21 -0.08
N PRO A 241 8.34 -19.45 -0.60
CA PRO A 241 8.86 -20.62 0.10
C PRO A 241 10.34 -20.48 0.49
N GLY A 242 10.64 -20.75 1.76
CA GLY A 242 12.00 -20.63 2.31
C GLY A 242 12.37 -19.22 2.79
N ARG A 243 11.49 -18.23 2.65
CA ARG A 243 11.68 -16.90 3.25
C ARG A 243 11.65 -17.01 4.78
N THR A 244 12.71 -16.54 5.42
CA THR A 244 12.78 -16.39 6.87
C THR A 244 11.94 -15.20 7.30
N ALA A 245 11.29 -15.30 8.46
CA ALA A 245 10.52 -14.17 8.99
C ALA A 245 11.42 -12.97 9.29
N ASP A 246 10.99 -11.79 8.85
CA ASP A 246 11.64 -10.52 9.13
C ASP A 246 11.04 -9.93 10.42
N PRO A 247 11.84 -9.66 11.48
CA PRO A 247 11.33 -9.05 12.72
C PRO A 247 10.71 -7.66 12.51
N GLY A 248 10.97 -7.03 11.37
CA GLY A 248 10.46 -5.70 11.02
C GLY A 248 11.21 -4.57 11.75
N ASP A 249 10.84 -3.35 11.38
CA ASP A 249 11.39 -2.12 11.94
C ASP A 249 10.25 -1.23 12.45
N ASP A 250 10.26 -0.91 13.74
CA ASP A 250 9.25 -0.05 14.37
C ASP A 250 9.17 1.32 13.67
N ASP A 251 10.30 1.84 13.16
CA ASP A 251 10.38 3.14 12.49
C ASP A 251 9.74 3.13 11.08
N ARG A 252 9.48 1.94 10.54
CA ARG A 252 8.94 1.69 9.19
C ARG A 252 7.67 0.86 9.24
N SER A 253 6.95 0.96 10.36
CA SER A 253 5.63 0.35 10.49
C SER A 253 4.61 1.05 9.59
N TRP A 254 3.50 0.39 9.30
CA TRP A 254 2.44 0.92 8.45
C TRP A 254 1.07 0.83 9.12
N PRO A 255 0.15 1.77 8.86
CA PRO A 255 -1.14 1.81 9.54
C PRO A 255 -2.06 0.68 9.05
N LEU A 256 -2.65 -0.05 10.00
CA LEU A 256 -3.74 -0.99 9.76
C LEU A 256 -4.93 -0.61 10.65
N THR A 257 -5.98 -0.06 10.03
CA THR A 257 -7.21 0.33 10.72
C THR A 257 -8.12 -0.87 10.95
N GLY A 258 -8.72 -1.00 12.14
CA GLY A 258 -9.69 -2.06 12.38
C GLY A 258 -10.93 -1.93 11.49
N GLY A 259 -11.50 -3.05 11.04
CA GLY A 259 -12.65 -3.11 10.14
C GLY A 259 -12.32 -3.08 8.65
N THR A 260 -11.06 -2.89 8.27
CA THR A 260 -10.57 -3.09 6.89
C THR A 260 -10.32 -4.57 6.61
N ASP A 261 -9.99 -4.92 5.36
CA ASP A 261 -9.63 -6.27 4.98
C ASP A 261 -8.17 -6.35 4.49
N ILE A 262 -7.50 -7.47 4.77
CA ILE A 262 -6.23 -7.84 4.14
C ILE A 262 -6.53 -8.86 3.05
N VAL A 263 -6.20 -8.52 1.81
CA VAL A 263 -6.31 -9.42 0.65
C VAL A 263 -5.01 -10.17 0.52
N VAL A 264 -5.05 -11.49 0.72
CA VAL A 264 -3.91 -12.40 0.53
C VAL A 264 -4.09 -13.12 -0.79
N GLN A 265 -3.42 -12.64 -1.83
CA GLN A 265 -3.35 -13.33 -3.11
C GLN A 265 -2.30 -14.43 -3.02
N VAL A 266 -2.70 -15.67 -3.24
CA VAL A 266 -1.79 -16.82 -3.33
C VAL A 266 -1.77 -17.36 -4.75
N HIS A 267 -0.56 -17.64 -5.24
CA HIS A 267 -0.35 -18.37 -6.48
C HIS A 267 -0.10 -19.84 -6.14
N LEU A 268 -0.95 -20.72 -6.65
CA LEU A 268 -1.04 -22.13 -6.28
C LEU A 268 -0.66 -23.04 -7.45
N ARG A 269 0.19 -24.03 -7.17
CA ARG A 269 0.60 -25.08 -8.12
C ARG A 269 0.09 -26.45 -7.67
N PRO A 270 -0.77 -27.13 -8.46
CA PRO A 270 -1.19 -28.50 -8.19
C PRO A 270 0.01 -29.46 -8.11
N THR A 271 -0.04 -30.42 -7.17
CA THR A 271 1.08 -31.36 -6.91
C THR A 271 0.76 -32.82 -7.25
N GLY A 272 -0.36 -33.07 -7.93
CA GLY A 272 -0.89 -34.42 -8.18
C GLY A 272 -1.76 -34.95 -7.04
N LYS A 273 -2.01 -34.15 -6.00
CA LYS A 273 -2.92 -34.47 -4.88
C LYS A 273 -3.78 -33.26 -4.52
N PRO A 274 -5.06 -33.46 -4.14
CA PRO A 274 -5.87 -32.37 -3.64
C PRO A 274 -5.27 -31.83 -2.34
N GLU A 275 -5.24 -30.50 -2.20
CA GLU A 275 -4.58 -29.83 -1.09
C GLU A 275 -5.49 -28.75 -0.51
N ARG A 276 -5.62 -28.74 0.81
CA ARG A 276 -6.50 -27.80 1.52
C ARG A 276 -5.69 -26.59 1.98
N ILE A 277 -6.13 -25.39 1.60
CA ILE A 277 -5.37 -24.15 1.79
C ILE A 277 -6.22 -23.18 2.61
N GLN A 278 -5.68 -22.73 3.74
CA GLN A 278 -6.32 -21.73 4.59
C GLN A 278 -5.25 -20.85 5.22
N PRO A 279 -4.90 -19.72 4.58
CA PRO A 279 -3.85 -18.85 5.06
C PRO A 279 -4.16 -18.25 6.43
N LYS A 280 -3.11 -18.05 7.23
CA LYS A 280 -3.11 -17.29 8.48
C LYS A 280 -2.06 -16.20 8.43
N LEU A 281 -2.35 -15.09 9.10
CA LEU A 281 -1.45 -13.95 9.25
C LEU A 281 -1.12 -13.76 10.72
N GLY A 282 0.17 -13.63 11.04
CA GLY A 282 0.67 -13.18 12.34
C GLY A 282 1.13 -11.75 12.21
N LEU A 283 0.37 -10.81 12.78
CA LEU A 283 0.70 -9.38 12.77
C LEU A 283 1.42 -9.00 14.06
N HIS A 284 2.55 -8.32 13.90
CA HIS A 284 3.32 -7.73 14.99
C HIS A 284 3.27 -6.21 14.87
N PHE A 285 2.95 -5.53 15.97
CA PHE A 285 2.77 -4.08 15.97
C PHE A 285 3.97 -3.33 16.55
N ALA A 286 4.23 -2.14 16.01
CA ALA A 286 5.12 -1.16 16.61
C ALA A 286 4.45 -0.45 17.78
N ALA A 287 5.26 0.02 18.73
CA ALA A 287 4.76 0.77 19.89
C ALA A 287 4.31 2.21 19.54
N HIS A 288 4.72 2.73 18.38
CA HIS A 288 4.48 4.10 17.94
C HIS A 288 4.28 4.17 16.42
N PRO A 289 3.61 5.23 15.91
CA PRO A 289 3.52 5.50 14.48
C PRO A 289 4.89 5.63 13.81
N PRO A 290 5.02 5.33 12.50
CA PRO A 290 6.29 5.43 11.79
C PRO A 290 6.74 6.91 11.66
N PRO A 291 7.96 7.27 12.10
CA PRO A 291 8.55 8.57 11.79
C PRO A 291 9.00 8.69 10.32
N LYS A 292 9.15 7.57 9.61
CA LYS A 292 9.70 7.50 8.24
C LYS A 292 8.73 6.79 7.30
N PRO A 293 7.78 7.51 6.66
CA PRO A 293 6.88 6.91 5.70
C PRO A 293 7.65 6.44 4.45
N ALA A 294 7.30 5.26 3.95
CA ALA A 294 7.79 4.71 2.70
C ALA A 294 6.78 4.90 1.56
N LEU A 295 7.23 4.71 0.32
CA LEU A 295 6.43 4.68 -0.89
C LEU A 295 6.86 3.49 -1.74
N ALA A 296 5.89 2.81 -2.35
CA ALA A 296 6.17 1.87 -3.44
C ALA A 296 6.16 2.63 -4.76
N MET A 297 7.34 2.76 -5.37
CA MET A 297 7.52 3.34 -6.69
C MET A 297 7.52 2.23 -7.73
N VAL A 298 6.72 2.37 -8.79
CA VAL A 298 6.64 1.36 -9.86
C VAL A 298 7.10 1.98 -11.16
N LEU A 299 8.22 1.50 -11.69
CA LEU A 299 8.57 1.70 -13.10
C LEU A 299 7.94 0.56 -13.88
N SER A 300 7.26 0.89 -14.98
CA SER A 300 6.55 -0.12 -15.75
C SER A 300 6.36 0.27 -17.21
N SER A 301 6.14 -0.73 -18.06
CA SER A 301 5.72 -0.46 -19.44
C SER A 301 4.70 -1.49 -19.89
N THR A 302 3.62 -1.00 -20.51
CA THR A 302 2.66 -1.85 -21.20
C THR A 302 3.04 -2.06 -22.67
N ALA A 303 4.21 -1.57 -23.10
CA ALA A 303 4.62 -1.60 -24.49
C ALA A 303 5.17 -2.96 -24.93
N ILE A 304 4.48 -4.04 -24.58
CA ILE A 304 4.91 -5.42 -24.82
C ILE A 304 4.08 -6.01 -25.96
N ASP A 305 4.77 -6.35 -27.04
CA ASP A 305 4.22 -7.07 -28.21
C ASP A 305 5.36 -7.89 -28.82
N ILE A 306 5.56 -9.09 -28.27
CA ILE A 306 6.69 -9.96 -28.58
C ILE A 306 6.26 -10.94 -29.68
N ALA A 307 6.89 -10.82 -30.84
CA ALA A 307 6.65 -11.73 -31.94
C ALA A 307 7.07 -13.18 -31.59
N PRO A 308 6.38 -14.20 -32.13
CA PRO A 308 6.84 -15.58 -32.03
C PRO A 308 8.27 -15.72 -32.56
N GLY A 309 9.17 -16.33 -31.79
CA GLY A 309 10.56 -16.54 -32.19
C GLY A 309 11.53 -15.39 -31.86
N ASP A 310 11.04 -14.25 -31.40
CA ASP A 310 11.92 -13.16 -30.93
C ASP A 310 12.62 -13.61 -29.64
N SER A 311 13.95 -13.54 -29.62
CA SER A 311 14.77 -14.05 -28.51
C SER A 311 15.41 -12.95 -27.66
N ASP A 312 15.16 -11.68 -27.99
CA ASP A 312 15.81 -10.54 -27.33
C ASP A 312 14.95 -9.26 -27.37
N PHE A 313 13.63 -9.41 -27.20
CA PHE A 313 12.73 -8.27 -27.10
C PHE A 313 13.06 -7.46 -25.85
N ARG A 314 13.17 -6.13 -25.97
CA ARG A 314 13.65 -5.25 -24.90
C ARG A 314 12.62 -4.19 -24.53
N VAL A 315 12.42 -4.00 -23.24
CA VAL A 315 11.53 -3.00 -22.64
C VAL A 315 12.34 -2.13 -21.68
N VAL A 316 12.24 -0.82 -21.81
CA VAL A 316 12.93 0.15 -20.96
C VAL A 316 11.94 1.18 -20.45
N ASP A 317 12.06 1.51 -19.17
CA ASP A 317 11.38 2.64 -18.55
C ASP A 317 12.36 3.40 -17.65
N THR A 318 12.09 4.69 -17.44
CA THR A 318 12.95 5.56 -16.63
C THR A 318 12.15 6.51 -15.75
N PHE A 319 12.66 6.81 -14.56
CA PHE A 319 12.08 7.78 -13.63
C PHE A 319 13.17 8.67 -13.03
N GLU A 320 13.04 10.00 -13.19
CA GLU A 320 13.95 10.97 -12.56
C GLU A 320 13.45 11.33 -11.16
N LEU A 321 14.29 11.16 -10.15
CA LEU A 321 13.92 11.40 -8.75
C LEU A 321 13.75 12.90 -8.46
N PRO A 322 12.57 13.34 -7.97
CA PRO A 322 12.34 14.76 -7.68
C PRO A 322 12.98 15.23 -6.36
N VAL A 323 13.39 14.27 -5.51
CA VAL A 323 13.85 14.46 -4.12
C VAL A 323 14.94 13.42 -3.81
N ASP A 324 15.73 13.64 -2.76
CA ASP A 324 16.67 12.63 -2.27
C ASP A 324 15.90 11.46 -1.63
N VAL A 325 16.28 10.22 -1.94
CA VAL A 325 15.63 9.01 -1.40
C VAL A 325 16.65 7.99 -0.89
N ARG A 326 16.18 7.06 -0.06
CA ARG A 326 16.85 5.77 0.21
C ARG A 326 15.97 4.65 -0.31
N VAL A 327 16.56 3.75 -1.11
CA VAL A 327 15.89 2.55 -1.62
C VAL A 327 16.06 1.43 -0.58
N LEU A 328 14.95 0.89 -0.11
CA LEU A 328 14.87 -0.12 0.95
C LEU A 328 14.83 -1.54 0.40
N SER A 329 14.06 -1.74 -0.66
CA SER A 329 13.94 -3.02 -1.34
C SER A 329 13.62 -2.85 -2.82
N VAL A 330 13.86 -3.91 -3.59
CA VAL A 330 13.56 -3.98 -5.02
C VAL A 330 12.84 -5.28 -5.34
N TYR A 331 11.80 -5.19 -6.16
CA TYR A 331 11.03 -6.33 -6.66
C TYR A 331 10.89 -6.21 -8.18
N PRO A 332 11.76 -6.87 -8.95
CA PRO A 332 11.62 -7.00 -10.40
C PRO A 332 10.56 -8.04 -10.73
N HIS A 333 9.73 -7.76 -11.74
CA HIS A 333 8.66 -8.66 -12.15
C HIS A 333 8.54 -8.76 -13.67
N ALA A 334 8.46 -10.01 -14.13
CA ALA A 334 8.17 -10.47 -15.47
C ALA A 334 7.60 -11.91 -15.37
N HIS A 335 7.01 -12.43 -16.43
CA HIS A 335 6.43 -13.77 -16.48
C HIS A 335 7.35 -14.77 -17.22
N TYR A 336 6.75 -15.75 -17.90
CA TYR A 336 7.44 -16.96 -18.38
C TYR A 336 8.51 -16.72 -19.44
N VAL A 337 8.35 -15.71 -20.29
CA VAL A 337 9.32 -15.43 -21.36
C VAL A 337 10.32 -14.36 -20.98
N GLY A 338 10.26 -13.80 -19.77
CA GLY A 338 11.33 -12.99 -19.19
C GLY A 338 12.69 -13.72 -19.25
N LYS A 339 13.74 -12.97 -19.58
CA LYS A 339 15.09 -13.49 -19.82
C LYS A 339 16.12 -12.84 -18.91
N GLN A 340 16.21 -11.52 -18.95
CA GLN A 340 17.16 -10.73 -18.15
C GLN A 340 16.45 -9.48 -17.63
N LEU A 341 16.58 -9.20 -16.33
CA LEU A 341 15.97 -8.03 -15.70
C LEU A 341 17.08 -7.20 -15.04
N GLU A 342 17.19 -5.94 -15.43
CA GLU A 342 18.12 -4.99 -14.85
C GLU A 342 17.39 -3.78 -14.27
N GLY A 343 17.85 -3.34 -13.10
CA GLY A 343 17.46 -2.08 -12.47
C GLY A 343 18.70 -1.33 -12.00
N PHE A 344 18.86 -0.07 -12.40
CA PHE A 344 19.98 0.77 -11.98
C PHE A 344 19.59 2.24 -11.96
N ALA A 345 20.34 3.06 -11.23
CA ALA A 345 20.23 4.51 -11.23
C ALA A 345 21.48 5.14 -11.86
N THR A 346 21.29 6.08 -12.77
CA THR A 346 22.34 7.02 -13.19
C THR A 346 22.29 8.23 -12.28
N LEU A 347 23.38 8.49 -11.56
CA LEU A 347 23.50 9.60 -10.62
C LEU A 347 23.74 10.92 -11.35
N PRO A 348 23.52 12.09 -10.70
CA PRO A 348 23.74 13.40 -11.32
C PRO A 348 25.17 13.65 -11.82
N ASP A 349 26.16 12.94 -11.28
CA ASP A 349 27.56 12.99 -11.74
C ASP A 349 27.85 12.07 -12.95
N GLY A 350 26.83 11.34 -13.42
CA GLY A 350 26.90 10.39 -14.53
C GLY A 350 27.35 8.97 -14.12
N SER A 351 27.70 8.74 -12.86
CA SER A 351 28.04 7.40 -12.37
C SER A 351 26.80 6.50 -12.29
N ARG A 352 27.01 5.18 -12.33
CA ARG A 352 25.94 4.18 -12.25
C ARG A 352 25.93 3.50 -10.89
N GLN A 353 24.78 3.51 -10.23
CA GLN A 353 24.48 2.71 -9.05
C GLN A 353 23.57 1.54 -9.46
N TRP A 354 24.03 0.30 -9.26
CA TRP A 354 23.18 -0.88 -9.49
C TRP A 354 22.14 -1.01 -8.38
N LEU A 355 20.91 -1.37 -8.77
CA LEU A 355 19.84 -1.72 -7.85
C LEU A 355 19.60 -3.23 -7.87
N VAL A 356 19.59 -3.84 -9.06
CA VAL A 356 19.46 -5.28 -9.25
C VAL A 356 19.91 -5.68 -10.65
N LYS A 357 20.45 -6.89 -10.78
CA LYS A 357 20.72 -7.52 -12.08
C LYS A 357 20.42 -9.00 -11.98
N ILE A 358 19.58 -9.51 -12.88
CA ILE A 358 19.21 -10.92 -13.00
C ILE A 358 19.51 -11.36 -14.42
N ASP A 359 20.49 -12.23 -14.60
CA ASP A 359 20.97 -12.68 -15.92
C ASP A 359 20.15 -13.84 -16.52
N ASP A 360 19.51 -14.65 -15.69
CA ASP A 360 18.61 -15.75 -16.08
C ASP A 360 17.34 -15.67 -15.24
N TRP A 361 16.31 -15.02 -15.77
CA TRP A 361 15.03 -14.88 -15.09
C TRP A 361 14.31 -16.21 -15.00
N ASP A 362 13.81 -16.50 -13.79
CA ASP A 362 12.88 -17.59 -13.56
C ASP A 362 11.68 -17.06 -12.80
N PHE A 363 10.53 -17.00 -13.48
CA PHE A 363 9.26 -16.62 -12.88
C PHE A 363 8.91 -17.44 -11.64
N ASN A 364 9.44 -18.68 -11.54
CA ASN A 364 9.22 -19.56 -10.40
C ASN A 364 9.99 -19.18 -9.13
N TRP A 365 10.91 -18.22 -9.23
CA TRP A 365 11.78 -17.81 -8.14
C TRP A 365 11.82 -16.29 -7.97
N GLN A 366 10.76 -15.61 -8.43
CA GLN A 366 10.57 -14.19 -8.16
C GLN A 366 10.49 -13.94 -6.65
N ASP A 367 11.12 -12.86 -6.19
CA ASP A 367 11.15 -12.49 -4.78
C ASP A 367 11.39 -10.99 -4.64
N GLN A 368 11.08 -10.46 -3.45
CA GLN A 368 11.44 -9.10 -3.04
C GLN A 368 12.81 -9.15 -2.37
N TYR A 369 13.74 -8.37 -2.89
CA TYR A 369 15.10 -8.30 -2.36
C TYR A 369 15.27 -7.04 -1.51
N ARG A 370 15.36 -7.22 -0.20
CA ARG A 370 15.64 -6.13 0.76
C ARG A 370 17.15 -5.92 0.86
N TYR A 371 17.59 -4.67 0.80
CA TYR A 371 19.02 -4.35 0.91
C TYR A 371 19.48 -4.47 2.37
N GLU A 372 20.67 -5.04 2.58
CA GLU A 372 21.32 -5.05 3.91
C GLU A 372 21.53 -3.62 4.43
N HIS A 373 21.84 -2.71 3.50
CA HIS A 373 21.94 -1.28 3.75
C HIS A 373 21.18 -0.51 2.66
N PRO A 374 20.20 0.33 3.03
CA PRO A 374 19.46 1.12 2.04
C PRO A 374 20.37 1.93 1.12
N ILE A 375 20.07 1.94 -0.18
CA ILE A 375 20.83 2.65 -1.19
C ILE A 375 20.39 4.12 -1.22
N ALA A 376 21.28 5.06 -0.92
CA ALA A 376 21.00 6.48 -1.03
C ALA A 376 21.10 6.93 -2.50
N LEU A 377 20.02 7.55 -3.01
CA LEU A 377 19.98 8.16 -4.33
C LEU A 377 19.66 9.65 -4.21
N PRO A 378 20.53 10.55 -4.69
CA PRO A 378 20.26 11.97 -4.69
C PRO A 378 19.14 12.34 -5.67
N LYS A 379 18.49 13.47 -5.43
CA LYS A 379 17.62 14.15 -6.38
C LYS A 379 18.30 14.29 -7.74
N GLY A 380 17.55 14.07 -8.81
CA GLY A 380 18.04 14.08 -10.20
C GLY A 380 18.71 12.79 -10.63
N SER A 381 18.84 11.79 -9.75
CA SER A 381 19.14 10.42 -10.17
C SER A 381 18.04 9.90 -11.09
N VAL A 382 18.42 9.31 -12.22
CA VAL A 382 17.51 8.67 -13.18
C VAL A 382 17.55 7.17 -12.95
N ILE A 383 16.47 6.63 -12.38
CA ILE A 383 16.25 5.20 -12.23
C ILE A 383 15.85 4.63 -13.59
N THR A 384 16.41 3.49 -13.97
CA THR A 384 16.17 2.78 -15.22
C THR A 384 15.78 1.35 -14.91
N MET A 385 14.64 0.92 -15.47
CA MET A 385 14.26 -0.47 -15.65
C MET A 385 14.64 -0.89 -17.08
N ASP A 386 15.36 -2.01 -17.24
CA ASP A 386 15.74 -2.56 -18.54
C ASP A 386 15.53 -4.08 -18.53
N HIS A 387 14.42 -4.52 -19.13
CA HIS A 387 14.00 -5.91 -19.17
C HIS A 387 14.14 -6.48 -20.58
N ARG A 388 14.53 -7.75 -20.66
CA ARG A 388 14.63 -8.52 -21.90
C ARG A 388 13.82 -9.81 -21.82
N TYR A 389 13.28 -10.22 -22.96
CA TYR A 389 12.41 -11.38 -23.10
C TYR A 389 12.87 -12.29 -24.24
N ASP A 390 12.68 -13.59 -24.08
CA ASP A 390 12.97 -14.64 -25.05
C ASP A 390 11.71 -15.47 -25.33
N ASN A 391 11.00 -15.12 -26.39
CA ASN A 391 9.87 -15.86 -26.93
C ASN A 391 10.28 -16.81 -28.08
N SER A 392 11.51 -17.34 -28.03
CA SER A 392 11.97 -18.35 -28.98
C SER A 392 11.58 -19.77 -28.57
N ALA A 393 11.71 -20.70 -29.50
CA ALA A 393 11.53 -22.13 -29.23
C ALA A 393 12.70 -22.74 -28.42
N GLN A 394 13.78 -21.98 -28.22
CA GLN A 394 14.94 -22.39 -27.43
C GLN A 394 14.78 -22.03 -25.95
N ASN A 395 13.90 -21.10 -25.60
CA ASN A 395 13.59 -20.81 -24.21
C ASN A 395 12.81 -22.00 -23.59
N PRO A 396 13.40 -22.75 -22.64
CA PRO A 396 12.72 -23.89 -22.02
C PRO A 396 11.52 -23.46 -21.15
N ARG A 397 11.44 -22.18 -20.77
CA ARG A 397 10.34 -21.60 -19.99
C ARG A 397 9.20 -21.06 -20.87
N ASN A 398 9.32 -21.10 -22.21
CA ASN A 398 8.23 -20.66 -23.08
C ASN A 398 7.00 -21.58 -22.91
N PRO A 399 5.83 -21.04 -22.53
CA PRO A 399 4.65 -21.86 -22.28
C PRO A 399 4.00 -22.38 -23.58
N PHE A 400 4.50 -21.95 -24.74
CA PHE A 400 3.96 -22.32 -26.04
C PHE A 400 4.97 -23.09 -26.90
N SER A 401 4.53 -24.22 -27.46
CA SER A 401 5.27 -24.97 -28.47
C SER A 401 4.35 -25.33 -29.65
N PRO A 402 4.50 -24.69 -30.83
CA PRO A 402 5.46 -23.64 -31.16
C PRO A 402 5.18 -22.30 -30.44
N PRO A 403 6.17 -21.38 -30.37
CA PRO A 403 5.97 -20.04 -29.78
C PRO A 403 4.80 -19.29 -30.40
N GLN A 404 4.11 -18.49 -29.58
CA GLN A 404 2.96 -17.66 -29.97
C GLN A 404 3.26 -16.19 -29.67
N ARG A 405 2.46 -15.27 -30.22
CA ARG A 405 2.61 -13.83 -29.92
C ARG A 405 2.29 -13.61 -28.45
N VAL A 406 3.16 -12.91 -27.73
CA VAL A 406 2.98 -12.56 -26.31
C VAL A 406 2.79 -11.06 -26.19
N VAL A 407 1.77 -10.62 -25.47
CA VAL A 407 1.42 -9.21 -25.29
C VAL A 407 1.45 -8.84 -23.82
N PHE A 408 1.39 -7.54 -23.51
CA PHE A 408 1.17 -7.10 -22.13
C PHE A 408 -0.13 -7.66 -21.56
N GLY A 409 -0.10 -8.19 -20.35
CA GLY A 409 -1.31 -8.67 -19.68
C GLY A 409 -1.03 -9.27 -18.31
N ALA A 410 -2.10 -9.45 -17.54
CA ALA A 410 -1.99 -9.97 -16.19
C ALA A 410 -1.71 -11.47 -16.17
N ASN A 411 -2.08 -12.27 -17.19
CA ASN A 411 -1.90 -13.72 -17.14
C ASN A 411 -0.41 -14.09 -17.23
N SER A 412 0.02 -15.19 -16.59
CA SER A 412 1.41 -15.64 -16.66
C SER A 412 1.88 -16.00 -18.08
N THR A 413 0.95 -16.27 -19.00
CA THR A 413 1.23 -16.49 -20.43
C THR A 413 1.25 -15.20 -21.27
N ASP A 414 0.70 -14.11 -20.72
CA ASP A 414 0.99 -12.76 -21.18
C ASP A 414 2.31 -12.31 -20.52
N GLU A 415 2.72 -11.06 -20.73
CA GLU A 415 3.91 -10.51 -20.06
C GLU A 415 3.70 -9.20 -19.32
N MET A 416 4.60 -8.95 -18.36
CA MET A 416 4.69 -7.73 -17.58
C MET A 416 6.14 -7.24 -17.51
N ALA A 417 6.30 -5.94 -17.43
CA ALA A 417 7.60 -5.30 -17.22
C ALA A 417 7.46 -4.33 -16.05
N GLU A 418 7.81 -4.77 -14.84
CA GLU A 418 7.73 -3.92 -13.65
C GLU A 418 9.02 -3.99 -12.82
N LEU A 419 9.44 -2.84 -12.33
CA LEU A 419 10.46 -2.70 -11.30
C LEU A 419 9.86 -1.90 -10.15
N ILE A 420 9.51 -2.60 -9.07
CA ILE A 420 8.93 -1.99 -7.88
C ILE A 420 10.05 -1.70 -6.88
N LEU A 421 10.13 -0.45 -6.43
CA LEU A 421 11.09 0.02 -5.44
C LEU A 421 10.36 0.52 -4.21
N GLU A 422 10.69 -0.04 -3.05
CA GLU A 422 10.28 0.55 -1.78
C GLU A 422 11.28 1.65 -1.42
N VAL A 423 10.82 2.90 -1.35
CA VAL A 423 11.68 4.07 -1.14
C VAL A 423 11.20 4.92 0.03
N GLU A 424 12.15 5.47 0.78
CA GLU A 424 11.89 6.52 1.79
C GLU A 424 12.55 7.83 1.31
N PRO A 425 11.86 8.98 1.30
CA PRO A 425 12.56 10.25 1.11
C PRO A 425 13.52 10.53 2.28
N VAL A 426 14.67 11.16 2.00
CA VAL A 426 15.62 11.56 3.05
C VAL A 426 14.98 12.62 3.97
N ASN A 427 14.23 13.55 3.38
CA ASN A 427 13.40 14.52 4.09
C ASN A 427 11.94 14.07 3.98
N PRO A 428 11.37 13.41 4.99
CA PRO A 428 10.03 12.92 4.81
C PRO A 428 8.96 13.98 4.59
N ALA A 429 9.18 15.29 4.86
CA ALA A 429 8.28 16.36 4.37
C ALA A 429 8.02 16.32 2.86
N GLU A 430 8.92 15.69 2.10
CA GLU A 430 8.94 15.65 0.65
C GLU A 430 8.41 14.37 0.03
N ILE A 431 7.92 13.38 0.80
CA ILE A 431 7.21 12.25 0.13
C ILE A 431 6.12 12.82 -0.77
N GLY A 432 5.58 14.01 -0.42
CA GLY A 432 4.63 14.91 -1.11
C GLY A 432 4.76 14.91 -2.60
N VAL A 433 5.98 15.24 -2.92
CA VAL A 433 6.47 15.51 -4.25
C VAL A 433 6.80 14.19 -4.93
N LEU A 434 7.33 13.22 -4.17
CA LEU A 434 7.70 11.91 -4.68
C LEU A 434 6.47 11.12 -5.15
N ASP A 435 5.46 10.95 -4.30
CA ASP A 435 4.22 10.21 -4.61
C ASP A 435 3.48 10.84 -5.79
N GLU A 436 3.37 12.17 -5.83
CA GLU A 436 2.74 12.87 -6.95
C GLU A 436 3.51 12.64 -8.26
N ALA A 437 4.85 12.72 -8.24
CA ALA A 437 5.67 12.46 -9.41
C ALA A 437 5.52 11.01 -9.88
N SER A 438 5.57 10.04 -8.96
CA SER A 438 5.39 8.62 -9.25
C SER A 438 3.99 8.32 -9.82
N ARG A 439 2.95 8.93 -9.26
CA ARG A 439 1.56 8.81 -9.75
C ARG A 439 1.41 9.38 -11.16
N LEU A 440 2.01 10.53 -11.45
CA LEU A 440 1.98 11.13 -12.78
C LEU A 440 2.74 10.31 -13.82
N ALA A 441 3.88 9.72 -13.43
CA ALA A 441 4.61 8.78 -14.29
C ALA A 441 3.76 7.54 -14.61
N TRP A 442 3.13 6.93 -13.59
CA TRP A 442 2.22 5.80 -13.78
C TRP A 442 1.03 6.15 -14.69
N LEU A 443 0.38 7.30 -14.46
CA LEU A 443 -0.73 7.76 -15.31
C LEU A 443 -0.31 7.93 -16.77
N SER A 444 0.91 8.40 -17.01
CA SER A 444 1.44 8.58 -18.37
C SER A 444 1.53 7.25 -19.11
N VAL A 445 2.04 6.20 -18.44
CA VAL A 445 2.07 4.83 -19.00
C VAL A 445 0.67 4.35 -19.36
N GLN A 446 -0.32 4.50 -18.45
CA GLN A 446 -1.70 4.08 -18.72
C GLN A 446 -2.35 4.84 -19.89
N ILE A 447 -2.10 6.14 -19.98
CA ILE A 447 -2.58 6.98 -21.10
C ILE A 447 -2.02 6.45 -22.42
N GLU A 448 -0.72 6.19 -22.50
CA GLU A 448 -0.07 5.65 -23.70
C GLU A 448 -0.61 4.26 -24.08
N THR A 449 -0.91 3.41 -23.09
CA THR A 449 -1.56 2.11 -23.31
C THR A 449 -2.90 2.28 -24.03
N ILE A 450 -3.76 3.15 -23.51
CA ILE A 450 -5.11 3.36 -24.04
C ILE A 450 -5.03 4.06 -25.41
N GLU A 451 -4.14 5.02 -25.60
CA GLU A 451 -3.93 5.69 -26.88
C GLU A 451 -3.50 4.72 -27.98
N ARG A 452 -2.65 3.73 -27.66
CA ARG A 452 -2.28 2.67 -28.60
C ARG A 452 -3.45 1.78 -28.97
N ALA A 453 -4.27 1.37 -27.99
CA ALA A 453 -5.48 0.61 -28.25
C ALA A 453 -6.48 1.40 -29.13
N LEU A 454 -6.60 2.71 -28.91
CA LEU A 454 -7.40 3.61 -29.75
C LEU A 454 -6.84 3.79 -31.16
N ALA A 455 -5.53 3.61 -31.39
CA ALA A 455 -4.99 3.64 -32.74
C ALA A 455 -5.53 2.48 -33.60
N GLU A 456 -5.83 1.34 -32.98
CA GLU A 456 -6.46 0.18 -33.63
C GLU A 456 -7.98 0.28 -33.66
N GLN A 457 -8.58 0.85 -32.60
CA GLN A 457 -10.03 0.97 -32.43
C GLN A 457 -10.44 2.43 -32.11
N PRO A 458 -10.38 3.36 -33.09
CA PRO A 458 -10.48 4.81 -32.81
C PRO A 458 -11.80 5.30 -32.24
N ASN A 459 -12.86 4.53 -32.43
CA ASN A 459 -14.23 4.86 -32.04
C ASN A 459 -14.76 3.92 -30.93
N ASP A 460 -13.88 3.20 -30.23
CA ASP A 460 -14.32 2.39 -29.10
C ASP A 460 -14.76 3.32 -27.94
N PRO A 461 -16.05 3.31 -27.54
CA PRO A 461 -16.54 4.23 -26.52
C PRO A 461 -15.93 3.99 -25.14
N GLU A 462 -15.59 2.74 -24.79
CA GLU A 462 -15.04 2.39 -23.48
C GLU A 462 -13.59 2.86 -23.38
N LEU A 463 -12.78 2.64 -24.43
CA LEU A 463 -11.41 3.17 -24.48
C LEU A 463 -11.38 4.70 -24.44
N LEU A 464 -12.29 5.37 -25.15
CA LEU A 464 -12.39 6.84 -25.13
C LEU A 464 -12.76 7.36 -23.73
N ALA A 465 -13.73 6.73 -23.05
CA ALA A 465 -14.12 7.10 -21.70
C ALA A 465 -13.01 6.82 -20.67
N ASN A 466 -12.29 5.69 -20.81
CA ASN A 466 -11.16 5.34 -19.95
C ASN A 466 -10.00 6.34 -20.12
N LEU A 467 -9.66 6.70 -21.36
CA LEU A 467 -8.66 7.74 -21.62
C LEU A 467 -9.08 9.08 -21.01
N ALA A 468 -10.35 9.47 -21.18
CA ALA A 468 -10.89 10.69 -20.60
C ALA A 468 -10.76 10.70 -19.07
N GLY A 469 -11.06 9.58 -18.41
CA GLY A 469 -10.87 9.40 -16.98
C GLY A 469 -9.41 9.59 -16.57
N MET A 470 -8.46 8.95 -17.24
CA MET A 470 -7.04 9.08 -16.94
C MET A 470 -6.53 10.53 -17.14
N LEU A 471 -6.94 11.17 -18.23
CA LEU A 471 -6.62 12.57 -18.51
C LEU A 471 -7.16 13.50 -17.41
N SER A 472 -8.40 13.27 -16.96
CA SER A 472 -9.02 14.07 -15.89
C SER A 472 -8.23 13.96 -14.58
N HIS A 473 -7.81 12.75 -14.19
CA HIS A 473 -7.01 12.53 -12.98
C HIS A 473 -5.57 13.07 -13.08
N GLY A 474 -5.06 13.24 -14.30
CA GLY A 474 -3.82 13.98 -14.59
C GLY A 474 -4.00 15.50 -14.69
N GLY A 475 -5.21 16.03 -14.44
CA GLY A 475 -5.52 17.46 -14.54
C GLY A 475 -5.70 17.99 -15.97
N ARG A 476 -5.66 17.12 -16.99
CA ARG A 476 -5.84 17.44 -18.42
C ARG A 476 -7.33 17.52 -18.77
N HIS A 477 -8.10 18.32 -18.02
CA HIS A 477 -9.56 18.36 -18.08
C HIS A 477 -10.12 18.75 -19.46
N ALA A 478 -9.45 19.64 -20.20
CA ALA A 478 -9.89 20.03 -21.54
C ALA A 478 -9.84 18.85 -22.53
N GLU A 479 -8.78 18.06 -22.47
CA GLU A 479 -8.64 16.86 -23.31
C GLU A 479 -9.60 15.76 -22.85
N ALA A 480 -9.76 15.59 -21.53
CA ALA A 480 -10.75 14.66 -20.97
C ALA A 480 -12.17 14.97 -21.48
N ARG A 481 -12.58 16.24 -21.49
CA ARG A 481 -13.88 16.67 -22.04
C ARG A 481 -14.04 16.19 -23.48
N ASP A 482 -13.04 16.45 -24.32
CA ASP A 482 -13.10 16.11 -25.75
C ASP A 482 -13.20 14.58 -25.96
N ARG A 483 -12.49 13.79 -25.14
CA ARG A 483 -12.56 12.32 -25.18
C ARG A 483 -13.89 11.76 -24.67
N TYR A 484 -14.46 12.32 -23.60
CA TYR A 484 -15.81 11.96 -23.15
C TYR A 484 -16.88 12.29 -24.20
N GLN A 485 -16.79 13.46 -24.84
CA GLN A 485 -17.70 13.83 -25.94
C GLN A 485 -17.57 12.87 -27.14
N ALA A 486 -16.34 12.47 -27.49
CA ALA A 486 -16.11 11.48 -28.53
C ALA A 486 -16.71 10.12 -28.16
N SER A 487 -16.57 9.67 -26.90
CA SER A 487 -17.21 8.44 -26.40
C SER A 487 -18.73 8.49 -26.54
N LEU A 488 -19.36 9.58 -26.06
CA LEU A 488 -20.81 9.79 -26.11
C LEU A 488 -21.37 9.89 -27.54
N ALA A 489 -20.55 10.30 -28.51
CA ALA A 489 -20.95 10.27 -29.92
C ALA A 489 -21.08 8.85 -30.49
N GLN A 490 -20.40 7.86 -29.88
CA GLN A 490 -20.46 6.46 -30.28
C GLN A 490 -21.49 5.67 -29.46
N ARG A 491 -21.56 5.94 -28.16
CA ARG A 491 -22.52 5.34 -27.25
C ARG A 491 -22.98 6.35 -26.22
N ASP A 492 -24.26 6.68 -26.29
CA ASP A 492 -24.88 7.53 -25.29
C ASP A 492 -25.22 6.71 -24.04
N ASP A 493 -24.62 7.05 -22.89
CA ASP A 493 -24.89 6.42 -21.61
C ASP A 493 -24.82 7.41 -20.44
N ALA A 494 -25.59 7.14 -19.40
CA ALA A 494 -25.76 8.07 -18.28
C ALA A 494 -24.46 8.26 -17.48
N SER A 495 -23.70 7.19 -17.23
CA SER A 495 -22.47 7.25 -16.44
C SER A 495 -21.40 8.12 -17.11
N THR A 496 -21.19 7.97 -18.42
CA THR A 496 -20.21 8.79 -19.16
C THR A 496 -20.62 10.27 -19.19
N ARG A 497 -21.92 10.58 -19.29
CA ARG A 497 -22.42 11.96 -19.16
C ARG A 497 -22.16 12.55 -17.78
N VAL A 498 -22.30 11.76 -16.72
CA VAL A 498 -21.98 12.19 -15.35
C VAL A 498 -20.49 12.51 -15.23
N GLU A 499 -19.60 11.68 -15.76
CA GLU A 499 -18.16 11.97 -15.76
C GLU A 499 -17.82 13.24 -16.55
N LEU A 500 -18.45 13.42 -17.73
CA LEU A 500 -18.32 14.66 -18.50
C LEU A 500 -18.78 15.88 -17.71
N ALA A 501 -19.90 15.80 -16.99
CA ALA A 501 -20.38 16.89 -16.14
C ALA A 501 -19.38 17.26 -15.03
N ILE A 502 -18.71 16.27 -14.43
CA ILE A 502 -17.65 16.50 -13.44
C ILE A 502 -16.48 17.25 -14.09
N VAL A 503 -16.03 16.82 -15.27
CA VAL A 503 -14.95 17.49 -16.02
C VAL A 503 -15.33 18.92 -16.41
N LEU A 504 -16.56 19.13 -16.91
CA LEU A 504 -17.06 20.46 -17.25
C LEU A 504 -17.11 21.37 -16.03
N THR A 505 -17.39 20.83 -14.86
CA THR A 505 -17.36 21.57 -13.60
C THR A 505 -15.95 21.99 -13.21
N ALA A 506 -14.96 21.10 -13.37
CA ALA A 506 -13.55 21.44 -13.17
C ALA A 506 -13.03 22.48 -14.18
N LEU A 507 -13.71 22.64 -15.32
CA LEU A 507 -13.46 23.68 -16.32
C LEU A 507 -14.29 24.97 -16.10
N ASP A 508 -14.98 25.09 -14.97
CA ASP A 508 -15.91 26.20 -14.65
C ASP A 508 -17.07 26.37 -15.65
N GLN A 509 -17.46 25.30 -16.36
CA GLN A 509 -18.54 25.28 -17.36
C GLN A 509 -19.87 24.75 -16.78
N LEU A 510 -20.29 25.29 -15.63
CA LEU A 510 -21.46 24.80 -14.89
C LEU A 510 -22.76 24.67 -15.71
N PRO A 511 -23.14 25.60 -16.60
CA PRO A 511 -24.36 25.44 -17.41
C PRO A 511 -24.32 24.23 -18.35
N ALA A 512 -23.14 23.93 -18.92
CA ALA A 512 -22.97 22.75 -19.76
C ALA A 512 -22.99 21.47 -18.92
N ALA A 513 -22.37 21.50 -17.73
CA ALA A 513 -22.41 20.37 -16.79
C ALA A 513 -23.85 20.01 -16.38
N GLU A 514 -24.69 21.00 -16.09
CA GLU A 514 -26.11 20.76 -15.76
C GLU A 514 -26.90 20.16 -16.93
N LEU A 515 -26.59 20.56 -18.18
CA LEU A 515 -27.22 19.98 -19.36
C LEU A 515 -26.87 18.49 -19.51
N GLU A 516 -25.61 18.12 -19.25
CA GLU A 516 -25.18 16.72 -19.26
C GLU A 516 -25.82 15.91 -18.13
N LEU A 517 -26.00 16.50 -16.95
CA LEU A 517 -26.73 15.87 -15.85
C LEU A 517 -28.23 15.70 -16.16
N ASP A 518 -28.86 16.67 -16.85
CA ASP A 518 -30.25 16.54 -17.30
C ASP A 518 -30.38 15.42 -18.33
N ALA A 519 -29.44 15.31 -19.27
CA ALA A 519 -29.41 14.22 -20.23
C ALA A 519 -29.18 12.86 -19.55
N ALA A 520 -28.22 12.77 -18.61
CA ALA A 520 -27.97 11.55 -17.84
C ALA A 520 -29.21 11.09 -17.06
N LEU A 521 -29.88 12.01 -16.37
CA LEU A 521 -31.10 11.72 -15.61
C LEU A 521 -32.33 11.50 -16.50
N GLY A 522 -32.29 11.95 -17.75
CA GLY A 522 -33.27 11.60 -18.77
C GLY A 522 -33.15 10.14 -19.22
N LEU A 523 -31.93 9.60 -19.27
CA LEU A 523 -31.65 8.20 -19.55
C LEU A 523 -31.93 7.31 -18.33
N GLU A 524 -31.44 7.73 -17.17
CA GLU A 524 -31.54 6.99 -15.90
C GLU A 524 -32.01 7.92 -14.76
N PRO A 525 -33.33 8.03 -14.53
CA PRO A 525 -33.89 8.94 -13.52
C PRO A 525 -33.42 8.66 -12.08
N GLU A 526 -33.04 7.41 -11.79
CA GLU A 526 -32.56 6.95 -10.49
C GLU A 526 -31.02 6.82 -10.45
N HIS A 527 -30.28 7.48 -11.35
CA HIS A 527 -28.81 7.42 -11.31
C HIS A 527 -28.23 8.16 -10.09
N ALA A 528 -27.78 7.40 -9.08
CA ALA A 528 -27.34 7.94 -7.79
C ALA A 528 -26.23 9.00 -7.91
N ARG A 529 -25.16 8.69 -8.67
CA ARG A 529 -24.03 9.62 -8.87
C ARG A 529 -24.41 10.91 -9.60
N ALA A 530 -25.37 10.87 -10.54
CA ALA A 530 -25.87 12.07 -11.21
C ALA A 530 -26.56 13.03 -10.22
N HIS A 531 -27.41 12.48 -9.34
CA HIS A 531 -28.04 13.26 -8.28
C HIS A 531 -27.03 13.81 -7.27
N LEU A 532 -25.98 13.05 -6.94
CA LEU A 532 -24.86 13.50 -6.10
C LEU A 532 -24.16 14.72 -6.70
N VAL A 533 -23.74 14.64 -7.97
CA VAL A 533 -23.03 15.74 -8.67
C VAL A 533 -23.92 16.97 -8.77
N ARG A 534 -25.20 16.80 -9.13
CA ARG A 534 -26.20 17.88 -9.13
C ARG A 534 -26.37 18.52 -7.75
N GLY A 535 -26.39 17.72 -6.69
CA GLY A 535 -26.42 18.20 -5.31
C GLY A 535 -25.21 19.08 -5.00
N ASN A 536 -24.02 18.67 -5.46
CA ASN A 536 -22.77 19.43 -5.29
C ASN A 536 -22.86 20.80 -5.98
N HIS A 537 -23.33 20.86 -7.23
CA HIS A 537 -23.48 22.12 -7.97
C HIS A 537 -24.46 23.07 -7.26
N ARG A 538 -25.62 22.55 -6.83
CA ARG A 538 -26.63 23.33 -6.09
C ARG A 538 -26.08 23.85 -4.76
N ARG A 539 -25.29 23.05 -4.05
CA ARG A 539 -24.64 23.47 -2.79
C ARG A 539 -23.61 24.56 -3.04
N LEU A 540 -22.80 24.47 -4.11
CA LEU A 540 -21.86 25.52 -4.51
C LEU A 540 -22.58 26.82 -4.89
N ALA A 541 -23.76 26.71 -5.51
CA ALA A 541 -24.64 27.84 -5.79
C ALA A 541 -25.45 28.33 -4.57
N GLU A 542 -25.15 27.83 -3.37
CA GLU A 542 -25.84 28.14 -2.09
C GLU A 542 -27.36 27.82 -2.09
N GLN A 543 -27.82 26.99 -3.03
CA GLN A 543 -29.20 26.51 -3.11
C GLN A 543 -29.40 25.28 -2.22
N TYR A 544 -29.19 25.45 -0.91
CA TYR A 544 -29.05 24.33 0.03
C TYR A 544 -30.28 23.40 0.06
N THR A 545 -31.51 23.93 0.02
CA THR A 545 -32.73 23.10 0.00
C THR A 545 -32.81 22.21 -1.25
N ALA A 546 -32.42 22.74 -2.42
CA ALA A 546 -32.39 21.97 -3.66
C ALA A 546 -31.25 20.94 -3.67
N ALA A 547 -30.13 21.26 -3.00
CA ALA A 547 -29.02 20.34 -2.80
C ALA A 547 -29.43 19.16 -1.90
N LEU A 548 -30.12 19.41 -0.76
CA LEU A 548 -30.66 18.36 0.11
C LEU A 548 -31.54 17.38 -0.68
N ALA A 549 -32.51 17.89 -1.45
CA ALA A 549 -33.39 17.06 -2.26
C ALA A 549 -32.65 16.24 -3.34
N SER A 550 -31.49 16.71 -3.81
CA SER A 550 -30.62 15.95 -4.70
C SER A 550 -29.87 14.85 -3.96
N TYR A 551 -29.26 15.13 -2.80
CA TYR A 551 -28.58 14.10 -2.03
C TYR A 551 -29.55 13.03 -1.51
N GLU A 552 -30.76 13.40 -1.10
CA GLU A 552 -31.81 12.46 -0.71
C GLU A 552 -32.19 11.52 -1.86
N ARG A 553 -32.27 12.02 -3.10
CA ARG A 553 -32.48 11.16 -4.28
C ARG A 553 -31.29 10.27 -4.57
N ALA A 554 -30.07 10.76 -4.41
CA ALA A 554 -28.87 9.95 -4.56
C ALA A 554 -28.85 8.79 -3.55
N ILE A 555 -29.19 9.05 -2.29
CA ILE A 555 -29.29 8.05 -1.21
C ILE A 555 -30.46 7.08 -1.43
N ALA A 556 -31.58 7.55 -1.97
CA ALA A 556 -32.71 6.69 -2.28
C ALA A 556 -32.37 5.68 -3.39
N ALA A 557 -31.57 6.10 -4.38
CA ALA A 557 -31.08 5.26 -5.45
C ALA A 557 -29.97 4.30 -5.01
N ASP A 558 -29.03 4.79 -4.18
CA ASP A 558 -27.95 4.00 -3.60
C ASP A 558 -27.78 4.36 -2.10
N PRO A 559 -28.35 3.55 -1.20
CA PRO A 559 -28.25 3.77 0.25
C PRO A 559 -26.83 3.65 0.83
N GLU A 560 -25.89 3.04 0.09
CA GLU A 560 -24.49 2.84 0.49
C GLU A 560 -23.55 3.93 -0.08
N LEU A 561 -24.07 4.88 -0.87
CA LEU A 561 -23.26 5.96 -1.45
C LEU A 561 -22.75 6.94 -0.37
N VAL A 562 -21.53 6.69 0.09
CA VAL A 562 -20.90 7.35 1.25
C VAL A 562 -20.81 8.87 1.07
N GLU A 563 -20.40 9.32 -0.11
CA GLU A 563 -20.25 10.74 -0.46
C GLU A 563 -21.58 11.50 -0.35
N ALA A 564 -22.71 10.86 -0.67
CA ALA A 564 -24.02 11.48 -0.58
C ALA A 564 -24.42 11.75 0.87
N HIS A 565 -24.19 10.79 1.77
CA HIS A 565 -24.41 10.98 3.21
C HIS A 565 -23.51 12.08 3.79
N ASN A 566 -22.22 12.09 3.42
CA ASN A 566 -21.32 13.14 3.88
C ASN A 566 -21.74 14.53 3.36
N ASN A 567 -22.07 14.66 2.07
CA ASN A 567 -22.45 15.95 1.48
C ASN A 567 -23.82 16.44 1.96
N LEU A 568 -24.75 15.52 2.29
CA LEU A 568 -25.98 15.83 3.01
C LEU A 568 -25.66 16.45 4.37
N GLY A 569 -24.74 15.84 5.13
CA GLY A 569 -24.30 16.35 6.43
C GLY A 569 -23.71 17.76 6.35
N VAL A 570 -22.77 17.99 5.41
CA VAL A 570 -22.19 19.32 5.16
C VAL A 570 -23.26 20.35 4.80
N THR A 571 -24.29 19.94 4.06
CA THR A 571 -25.39 20.84 3.66
C THR A 571 -26.29 21.19 4.84
N HIS A 572 -26.56 20.25 5.74
CA HIS A 572 -27.27 20.53 6.99
C HIS A 572 -26.48 21.49 7.90
N GLU A 573 -25.14 21.39 7.96
CA GLU A 573 -24.33 22.37 8.71
C GLU A 573 -24.48 23.79 8.13
N LYS A 574 -24.51 23.94 6.80
CA LYS A 574 -24.75 25.25 6.15
C LYS A 574 -26.13 25.85 6.45
N LEU A 575 -27.09 25.00 6.81
CA LEU A 575 -28.44 25.39 7.22
C LEU A 575 -28.60 25.52 8.74
N ASP A 576 -27.51 25.46 9.51
CA ASP A 576 -27.52 25.50 10.97
C ASP A 576 -28.38 24.39 11.61
N GLN A 577 -28.29 23.18 11.05
CA GLN A 577 -29.02 21.98 11.49
C GLN A 577 -28.05 20.88 12.00
N PRO A 578 -27.33 21.12 13.11
CA PRO A 578 -26.23 20.26 13.52
C PRO A 578 -26.66 18.83 13.89
N ALA A 579 -27.84 18.63 14.48
CA ALA A 579 -28.35 17.28 14.79
C ALA A 579 -28.62 16.42 13.53
N ARG A 580 -29.11 17.05 12.46
CA ARG A 580 -29.31 16.36 11.17
C ARG A 580 -27.98 16.10 10.48
N ALA A 581 -27.04 17.05 10.57
CA ALA A 581 -25.69 16.85 10.08
C ALA A 581 -25.00 15.65 10.75
N ALA A 582 -25.09 15.56 12.08
CA ALA A 582 -24.53 14.45 12.85
C ALA A 582 -25.14 13.10 12.41
N THR A 583 -26.44 13.04 12.17
CA THR A 583 -27.10 11.81 11.66
C THR A 583 -26.53 11.36 10.32
N ALA A 584 -26.37 12.30 9.38
CA ALA A 584 -25.85 12.01 8.04
C ALA A 584 -24.35 11.61 8.09
N PHE A 585 -23.53 12.32 8.86
CA PHE A 585 -22.13 11.97 9.05
C PHE A 585 -21.94 10.63 9.76
N ALA A 586 -22.78 10.30 10.75
CA ALA A 586 -22.75 8.99 11.40
C ALA A 586 -23.02 7.86 10.40
N ARG A 587 -23.92 8.07 9.42
CA ARG A 587 -24.15 7.08 8.38
C ARG A 587 -22.93 6.94 7.45
N ALA A 588 -22.31 8.03 7.04
CA ALA A 588 -21.06 7.98 6.26
C ALA A 588 -19.93 7.26 7.01
N ALA A 589 -19.77 7.56 8.30
CA ALA A 589 -18.78 6.91 9.16
C ALA A 589 -19.05 5.41 9.38
N GLN A 590 -20.33 4.99 9.43
CA GLN A 590 -20.69 3.56 9.51
C GLN A 590 -20.36 2.81 8.21
N LEU A 591 -20.59 3.44 7.05
CA LEU A 591 -20.32 2.83 5.74
C LEU A 591 -18.83 2.77 5.43
N SER A 592 -18.04 3.69 5.98
CA SER A 592 -16.58 3.73 5.79
C SER A 592 -15.87 4.07 7.11
N PRO A 593 -15.81 3.12 8.05
CA PRO A 593 -15.30 3.36 9.41
C PRO A 593 -13.82 3.73 9.44
N GLY A 594 -13.03 3.40 8.40
CA GLY A 594 -11.62 3.74 8.31
C GLY A 594 -11.31 5.17 7.86
N ARG A 595 -12.30 5.96 7.40
CA ARG A 595 -12.05 7.33 6.89
C ARG A 595 -12.21 8.37 8.00
N SER A 596 -11.07 8.89 8.49
CA SER A 596 -11.00 9.95 9.52
C SER A 596 -11.92 11.16 9.23
N LEU A 597 -12.01 11.58 7.97
CA LEU A 597 -12.81 12.72 7.55
C LEU A 597 -14.27 12.65 8.03
N PHE A 598 -14.90 11.47 8.00
CA PHE A 598 -16.30 11.32 8.39
C PHE A 598 -16.47 11.44 9.90
N TRP A 599 -15.55 10.87 10.68
CA TRP A 599 -15.51 11.02 12.13
C TRP A 599 -15.20 12.46 12.57
N GLU A 600 -14.31 13.16 11.86
CA GLU A 600 -14.05 14.60 12.08
C GLU A 600 -15.31 15.46 11.88
N ASN A 601 -16.02 15.21 10.78
CA ASN A 601 -17.26 15.90 10.47
C ASN A 601 -18.36 15.57 11.49
N LEU A 602 -18.47 14.30 11.90
CA LEU A 602 -19.40 13.88 12.95
C LEU A 602 -19.10 14.56 14.29
N GLY A 603 -17.83 14.58 14.71
CA GLY A 603 -17.41 15.24 15.95
C GLY A 603 -17.72 16.74 15.93
N ARG A 604 -17.48 17.41 14.79
CA ARG A 604 -17.84 18.82 14.60
C ARG A 604 -19.34 19.06 14.68
N ALA A 605 -20.14 18.19 14.05
CA ALA A 605 -21.59 18.31 14.09
C ALA A 605 -22.16 18.09 15.50
N HIS A 606 -21.61 17.12 16.26
CA HIS A 606 -21.95 16.93 17.67
C HIS A 606 -21.52 18.12 18.55
N GLU A 607 -20.33 18.68 18.33
CA GLU A 607 -19.88 19.89 19.03
C GLU A 607 -20.86 21.07 18.80
N ALA A 608 -21.28 21.29 17.56
CA ALA A 608 -22.26 22.31 17.20
C ALA A 608 -23.67 22.01 17.76
N ALA A 609 -24.02 20.74 17.92
CA ALA A 609 -25.25 20.30 18.58
C ALA A 609 -25.16 20.31 20.12
N GLN A 610 -24.03 20.76 20.69
CA GLN A 610 -23.73 20.73 22.13
C GLN A 610 -23.75 19.31 22.75
N GLN A 611 -23.54 18.29 21.92
CA GLN A 611 -23.42 16.88 22.28
C GLN A 611 -21.94 16.53 22.52
N TYR A 612 -21.36 17.08 23.59
CA TYR A 612 -19.92 17.07 23.79
C TYR A 612 -19.34 15.68 24.09
N ASP A 613 -20.09 14.79 24.74
CA ASP A 613 -19.65 13.41 24.99
C ASP A 613 -19.57 12.61 23.69
N GLU A 614 -20.54 12.76 22.79
CA GLU A 614 -20.54 12.16 21.47
C GLU A 614 -19.44 12.75 20.57
N ALA A 615 -19.21 14.07 20.65
CA ALA A 615 -18.11 14.72 19.95
C ALA A 615 -16.74 14.20 20.40
N LEU A 616 -16.54 13.99 21.72
CA LEU A 616 -15.32 13.37 22.25
C LEU A 616 -15.08 11.98 21.66
N ALA A 617 -16.12 11.13 21.61
CA ALA A 617 -16.02 9.79 21.05
C ALA A 617 -15.69 9.81 19.55
N ALA A 618 -16.36 10.68 18.79
CA ALA A 618 -16.12 10.84 17.36
C ALA A 618 -14.70 11.36 17.07
N TYR A 619 -14.21 12.37 17.80
CA TYR A 619 -12.84 12.87 17.60
C TYR A 619 -11.76 11.87 18.00
N ARG A 620 -12.00 11.05 19.02
CA ARG A 620 -11.10 9.93 19.35
C ARG A 620 -11.04 8.92 18.21
N THR A 621 -12.20 8.51 17.69
CA THR A 621 -12.28 7.59 16.55
C THR A 621 -11.61 8.19 15.30
N ALA A 622 -11.76 9.50 15.07
CA ALA A 622 -11.06 10.18 13.98
C ALA A 622 -9.53 10.08 14.13
N LEU A 623 -8.99 10.29 15.33
CA LEU A 623 -7.55 10.14 15.61
C LEU A 623 -7.10 8.67 15.57
N ASP A 624 -8.00 7.74 15.89
CA ASP A 624 -7.76 6.32 15.69
C ASP A 624 -7.66 5.98 14.21
N CYS A 625 -8.35 6.68 13.30
CA CYS A 625 -8.21 6.49 11.85
C CYS A 625 -7.01 7.24 11.25
N ASN A 626 -6.78 8.48 11.68
CA ASN A 626 -5.68 9.33 11.24
C ASN A 626 -5.10 10.11 12.42
N ILE A 627 -4.01 9.60 12.97
CA ILE A 627 -3.35 10.21 14.13
C ILE A 627 -2.79 11.61 13.83
N ASN A 628 -2.59 11.98 12.55
CA ASN A 628 -2.09 13.29 12.14
C ASN A 628 -3.20 14.30 11.85
N SER A 629 -4.47 13.97 12.11
CA SER A 629 -5.59 14.88 11.87
C SER A 629 -5.58 16.06 12.86
N PHE A 630 -5.00 17.19 12.44
CA PHE A 630 -5.02 18.41 13.26
C PHE A 630 -6.44 18.89 13.58
N LYS A 631 -7.41 18.60 12.71
CA LYS A 631 -8.83 18.96 12.92
C LYS A 631 -9.44 18.19 14.07
N ALA A 632 -9.18 16.88 14.14
CA ALA A 632 -9.61 16.03 15.24
C ALA A 632 -8.86 16.35 16.53
N MET A 633 -7.53 16.55 16.48
CA MET A 633 -6.73 16.99 17.62
C MET A 633 -7.27 18.28 18.23
N ARG A 634 -7.55 19.29 17.39
CA ARG A 634 -8.09 20.58 17.82
C ARG A 634 -9.45 20.43 18.50
N GLY A 635 -10.36 19.64 17.90
CA GLY A 635 -11.69 19.39 18.47
C GLY A 635 -11.64 18.64 19.80
N LEU A 636 -10.82 17.59 19.88
CA LEU A 636 -10.60 16.83 21.11
C LEU A 636 -9.96 17.69 22.20
N ALA A 637 -8.92 18.47 21.86
CA ALA A 637 -8.26 19.38 22.78
C ALA A 637 -9.23 20.45 23.34
N TRP A 638 -10.04 21.04 22.47
CA TRP A 638 -11.05 22.02 22.87
C TRP A 638 -11.99 21.46 23.94
N ILE A 639 -12.56 20.27 23.70
CA ILE A 639 -13.51 19.68 24.64
C ILE A 639 -12.80 19.24 25.94
N LEU A 640 -11.64 18.59 25.87
CA LEU A 640 -10.87 18.18 27.05
C LEU A 640 -10.43 19.37 27.93
N ALA A 641 -10.24 20.56 27.36
CA ALA A 641 -9.95 21.76 28.12
C ALA A 641 -11.20 22.38 28.77
N THR A 642 -12.35 22.30 28.10
CA THR A 642 -13.51 23.16 28.38
C THR A 642 -14.78 22.42 28.82
N HIS A 643 -14.78 21.09 28.87
CA HIS A 643 -15.97 20.30 29.20
C HIS A 643 -16.63 20.72 30.53
N ALA A 644 -17.97 20.73 30.56
CA ALA A 644 -18.76 21.12 31.73
C ALA A 644 -18.53 20.19 32.93
N ASP A 645 -18.53 18.87 32.68
CA ASP A 645 -18.15 17.84 33.67
C ASP A 645 -16.63 17.84 33.89
N PRO A 646 -16.16 18.18 35.11
CA PRO A 646 -14.73 18.16 35.44
C PRO A 646 -14.06 16.81 35.26
N SER A 647 -14.79 15.69 35.39
CA SER A 647 -14.24 14.34 35.25
C SER A 647 -13.82 14.01 33.81
N LYS A 648 -14.34 14.75 32.84
CA LYS A 648 -14.02 14.63 31.41
C LYS A 648 -12.91 15.57 30.97
N ARG A 649 -12.50 16.53 31.83
CA ARG A 649 -11.42 17.46 31.51
C ARG A 649 -10.06 16.79 31.75
N ASP A 650 -9.18 16.99 30.79
CA ASP A 650 -7.77 16.61 30.90
C ASP A 650 -6.91 17.74 30.32
N PRO A 651 -6.52 18.73 31.15
CA PRO A 651 -5.75 19.88 30.69
C PRO A 651 -4.38 19.51 30.11
N THR A 652 -3.77 18.42 30.60
CA THR A 652 -2.47 17.94 30.12
C THR A 652 -2.60 17.35 28.72
N GLN A 653 -3.57 16.46 28.52
CA GLN A 653 -3.84 15.88 27.20
C GLN A 653 -4.32 16.96 26.21
N ALA A 654 -5.19 17.87 26.65
CA ALA A 654 -5.67 18.96 25.82
C ALA A 654 -4.53 19.84 25.29
N LEU A 655 -3.59 20.21 26.16
CA LEU A 655 -2.43 21.00 25.76
C LEU A 655 -1.54 20.26 24.76
N ALA A 656 -1.23 18.98 25.01
CA ALA A 656 -0.40 18.17 24.12
C ALA A 656 -1.00 18.04 22.71
N LEU A 657 -2.31 17.77 22.62
CA LEU A 657 -3.04 17.69 21.35
C LEU A 657 -3.08 19.03 20.62
N ALA A 658 -3.35 20.13 21.34
CA ALA A 658 -3.38 21.47 20.74
C ALA A 658 -2.00 21.92 20.22
N GLU A 659 -0.92 21.58 20.94
CA GLU A 659 0.45 21.84 20.47
C GLU A 659 0.82 21.00 19.25
N ALA A 660 0.40 19.73 19.20
CA ALA A 660 0.58 18.87 18.03
C ALA A 660 -0.17 19.42 16.80
N ALA A 661 -1.44 19.82 16.97
CA ALA A 661 -2.21 20.51 15.93
C ALA A 661 -1.56 21.85 15.52
N GLY A 662 -1.00 22.56 16.49
CA GLY A 662 -0.23 23.79 16.28
C GLY A 662 0.98 23.57 15.39
N ARG A 663 1.80 22.56 15.68
CA ARG A 663 2.94 22.18 14.84
C ARG A 663 2.51 21.80 13.43
N ALA A 664 1.46 20.98 13.30
CA ALA A 664 0.93 20.54 12.00
C ALA A 664 0.44 21.71 11.12
N THR A 665 -0.07 22.78 11.74
CA THR A 665 -0.54 23.98 11.03
C THR A 665 0.49 25.12 10.98
N GLY A 666 1.68 24.92 11.54
CA GLY A 666 2.66 25.99 11.76
C GLY A 666 2.11 27.15 12.60
N PHE A 667 1.13 26.87 13.47
CA PHE A 667 0.41 27.82 14.32
C PHE A 667 -0.29 28.94 13.53
N ARG A 668 -0.81 28.64 12.33
CA ARG A 668 -1.50 29.59 11.45
C ARG A 668 -3.02 29.39 11.37
N SER A 669 -3.59 28.48 12.16
CA SER A 669 -5.05 28.33 12.29
C SER A 669 -5.55 29.04 13.55
N PRO A 670 -6.50 29.99 13.44
CA PRO A 670 -7.07 30.66 14.60
C PRO A 670 -7.79 29.68 15.55
N GLU A 671 -8.49 28.67 15.02
CA GLU A 671 -9.21 27.67 15.81
C GLU A 671 -8.26 26.74 16.58
N VAL A 672 -7.10 26.41 15.99
CA VAL A 672 -6.05 25.64 16.68
C VAL A 672 -5.45 26.47 17.82
N LEU A 673 -5.18 27.76 17.59
CA LEU A 673 -4.69 28.66 18.63
C LEU A 673 -5.70 28.90 19.74
N GLU A 674 -6.99 28.91 19.42
CA GLU A 674 -8.06 28.96 20.41
C GLU A 674 -8.03 27.71 21.31
N ALA A 675 -7.96 26.51 20.73
CA ALA A 675 -7.87 25.27 21.51
C ALA A 675 -6.59 25.24 22.37
N LEU A 676 -5.47 25.75 21.85
CA LEU A 676 -4.22 25.90 22.60
C LEU A 676 -4.39 26.86 23.78
N ALA A 677 -5.01 28.02 23.56
CA ALA A 677 -5.28 28.99 24.62
C ALA A 677 -6.18 28.39 25.71
N ALA A 678 -7.23 27.65 25.31
CA ALA A 678 -8.10 26.94 26.25
C ALA A 678 -7.33 25.89 27.07
N GLY A 679 -6.49 25.07 26.46
CA GLY A 679 -5.65 24.08 27.16
C GLY A 679 -4.65 24.72 28.14
N LEU A 680 -4.03 25.83 27.74
CA LEU A 680 -3.14 26.63 28.59
C LEU A 680 -3.89 27.20 29.80
N ALA A 681 -5.06 27.81 29.59
CA ALA A 681 -5.88 28.36 30.65
C ALA A 681 -6.40 27.29 31.61
N ALA A 682 -6.84 26.13 31.09
CA ALA A 682 -7.27 24.98 31.89
C ALA A 682 -6.12 24.41 32.75
N SER A 683 -4.87 24.58 32.30
CA SER A 683 -3.66 24.24 33.06
C SER A 683 -3.18 25.36 34.00
N GLY A 684 -3.96 26.45 34.16
CA GLY A 684 -3.63 27.61 34.99
C GLY A 684 -2.58 28.57 34.39
N ARG A 685 -2.19 28.37 33.13
CA ARG A 685 -1.18 29.18 32.41
C ARG A 685 -1.84 30.33 31.63
N PHE A 686 -2.39 31.31 32.36
CA PHE A 686 -3.20 32.39 31.78
C PHE A 686 -2.42 33.41 30.92
N GLU A 687 -1.16 33.69 31.24
CA GLU A 687 -0.31 34.59 30.44
C GLU A 687 -0.06 34.01 29.03
N PRO A 688 0.48 32.78 28.88
CA PRO A 688 0.58 32.12 27.57
C PRO A 688 -0.77 31.95 26.86
N ALA A 689 -1.86 31.72 27.60
CA ALA A 689 -3.20 31.61 26.99
C ALA A 689 -3.64 32.93 26.35
N THR A 690 -3.33 34.06 27.00
CA THR A 690 -3.63 35.41 26.49
C THR A 690 -2.81 35.73 25.24
N GLU A 691 -1.55 35.29 25.19
CA GLU A 691 -0.71 35.43 24.00
C GLU A 691 -1.24 34.59 22.83
N ALA A 692 -1.58 33.31 23.07
CA ALA A 692 -2.10 32.41 22.05
C ALA A 692 -3.44 32.92 21.46
N ILE A 693 -4.38 33.34 22.30
CA ILE A 693 -5.67 33.89 21.82
C ILE A 693 -5.50 35.25 21.15
N GLY A 694 -4.50 36.05 21.57
CA GLY A 694 -4.12 37.30 20.91
C GLY A 694 -3.72 37.06 19.45
N ARG A 695 -2.90 36.04 19.20
CA ARG A 695 -2.55 35.64 17.83
C ARG A 695 -3.74 35.09 17.05
N ALA A 696 -4.66 34.37 17.70
CA ALA A 696 -5.90 33.93 17.06
C ALA A 696 -6.79 35.12 16.60
N ILE A 697 -6.85 36.19 17.41
CA ILE A 697 -7.55 37.45 17.05
C ILE A 697 -6.91 38.08 15.81
N GLU A 698 -5.59 38.20 15.77
CA GLU A 698 -4.87 38.75 14.61
C GLU A 698 -5.17 37.96 13.33
N LEU A 699 -5.15 36.63 13.40
CA LEU A 699 -5.48 35.77 12.27
C LEU A 699 -6.95 35.89 11.85
N ALA A 700 -7.89 35.98 12.80
CA ALA A 700 -9.31 36.19 12.49
C ALA A 700 -9.56 37.53 11.79
N GLN A 701 -8.84 38.58 12.20
CA GLN A 701 -8.88 39.90 11.54
C GLN A 701 -8.33 39.83 10.12
N LEU A 702 -7.17 39.20 9.92
CA LEU A 702 -6.58 38.99 8.60
C LEU A 702 -7.52 38.19 7.68
N ALA A 703 -8.21 37.19 8.23
CA ALA A 703 -9.20 36.38 7.52
C ALA A 703 -10.58 37.06 7.36
N LYS A 704 -10.77 38.28 7.91
CA LYS A 704 -12.05 39.02 7.89
C LYS A 704 -13.22 38.22 8.47
N ARG A 705 -13.01 37.57 9.62
CA ARG A 705 -13.99 36.76 10.35
C ARG A 705 -14.44 37.47 11.63
N PRO A 706 -15.37 38.44 11.56
CA PRO A 706 -15.77 39.24 12.72
C PRO A 706 -16.50 38.42 13.79
N ASP A 707 -17.13 37.31 13.39
CA ASP A 707 -17.73 36.31 14.27
C ASP A 707 -16.69 35.67 15.19
N LEU A 708 -15.56 35.23 14.61
CA LEU A 708 -14.46 34.63 15.36
C LEU A 708 -13.72 35.67 16.21
N GLU A 709 -13.49 36.87 15.66
CA GLU A 709 -12.84 37.95 16.42
C GLU A 709 -13.61 38.29 17.70
N ALA A 710 -14.94 38.45 17.60
CA ALA A 710 -15.78 38.77 18.75
C ALA A 710 -15.70 37.67 19.83
N ARG A 711 -15.81 36.40 19.41
CA ARG A 711 -15.65 35.23 20.28
C ARG A 711 -14.28 35.21 20.98
N TYR A 712 -13.19 35.39 20.23
CA TYR A 712 -11.85 35.32 20.80
C TYR A 712 -11.54 36.50 21.74
N ARG A 713 -12.10 37.68 21.50
CA ARG A 713 -12.02 38.80 22.45
C ARG A 713 -12.73 38.49 23.77
N ALA A 714 -13.86 37.79 23.74
CA ALA A 714 -14.52 37.32 24.94
C ALA A 714 -13.64 36.32 25.72
N HIS A 715 -13.00 35.38 25.02
CA HIS A 715 -12.03 34.45 25.62
C HIS A 715 -10.82 35.17 26.23
N ALA A 716 -10.24 36.16 25.54
CA ALA A 716 -9.15 36.97 26.07
C ALA A 716 -9.53 37.70 27.37
N ALA A 717 -10.77 38.22 27.45
CA ALA A 717 -11.27 38.87 28.67
C ALA A 717 -11.42 37.88 29.85
N LEU A 718 -11.83 36.64 29.60
CA LEU A 718 -11.87 35.58 30.61
C LEU A 718 -10.46 35.24 31.12
N PHE A 719 -9.50 35.05 30.21
CA PHE A 719 -8.12 34.73 30.56
C PHE A 719 -7.44 35.86 31.34
N GLY A 720 -7.71 37.13 31.00
CA GLY A 720 -7.24 38.29 31.77
C GLY A 720 -7.78 38.35 33.20
N ARG A 721 -8.97 37.76 33.45
CA ARG A 721 -9.52 37.57 34.81
C ARG A 721 -9.06 36.27 35.47
N ARG A 722 -8.11 35.54 34.87
CA ARG A 722 -7.62 34.23 35.31
C ARG A 722 -8.73 33.18 35.41
N GLN A 723 -9.68 33.21 34.47
CA GLN A 723 -10.79 32.26 34.36
C GLN A 723 -10.59 31.36 33.13
N ALA A 724 -10.86 30.06 33.28
CA ALA A 724 -10.88 29.12 32.17
C ALA A 724 -12.27 29.08 31.52
N ILE A 725 -12.34 28.63 30.26
CA ILE A 725 -13.59 28.45 29.53
C ILE A 725 -14.28 27.17 30.02
N VAL A 726 -15.60 27.22 30.18
CA VAL A 726 -16.43 26.05 30.51
C VAL A 726 -17.64 26.04 29.58
N LEU A 727 -17.78 24.99 28.78
CA LEU A 727 -18.90 24.79 27.85
C LEU A 727 -20.22 24.64 28.62
N GLY A 728 -21.30 25.21 28.09
CA GLY A 728 -22.64 25.10 28.67
C GLY A 728 -22.88 25.89 29.96
N ALA A 729 -21.92 26.70 30.42
CA ALA A 729 -22.18 27.67 31.48
C ALA A 729 -23.12 28.78 30.94
N PRO A 730 -24.16 29.19 31.66
CA PRO A 730 -24.97 30.34 31.25
C PRO A 730 -24.11 31.61 31.25
N ASP A 731 -24.17 32.36 30.15
CA ASP A 731 -23.48 33.65 29.96
C ASP A 731 -23.81 34.69 31.05
#